data_AF-D6WKI5-F1
#
_entry.id   AF-D6WKI5-F1
#
_cell.length_a   1.000
_cell.length_b   1.000
_cell.length_c   1.000
_cell.angle_alpha   90.00
_cell.angle_beta   90.00
_cell.angle_gamma   90.00
#
_symmetry.space_group_name_H-M   'P 1'
#
loop_
_entity.id
_entity.type
_entity.pdbx_description
1 polymer ?
#
loop_
_entity_poly.entity_id
_entity_poly.type
_entity_poly.pdbx_seq_one_letter_code
_entity_poly.pdbx_strand_id
1 'polypeptide(L)'
;MEKSKKYITISVAAFICYCNTLWGSFVFDDTEAIVKNKDVMPYIPLNEIFRNDFWGSNISLNSSHKSYRPLTILSYRLNVLYSNNKLDAFQFHATNVILYGLLCLLTIPVFELFLRKKKTQKSVDDTAYLSSLLFTVHPIHTECVAGLVGRADILCSILFFIVILLYDKAISKKSFVLLCIVVVTTAAAVLCKETAITVLGVCVVYDLFLLKKQRKDWCDIFNIYFFIRTATLVVTGLVILFYRFKIMNFEGPTFTSIDNPAAYADKVFIRIFSYNYIYFLNFLLLLWPQWLCFDWSMGCIPLIERISDKRILIVLIFWIITLISVHHLAKKVVENRFLDAKTMALGLIIFPFLPASNLFLKVGFVIAERTLLLPSAGFCLLVVIGLKKIQSFAPSHKTTVVVLFYTVCVIFTLRSIQRNFEWLREETLFTSALNVCPLNAKVHYNIAKIAGDQNNKTLALSEYKKALELNPNYEQAMNNLANLLREDRKFGEAEALLRKALDVRPNFAAAWMNLGIVLTNLNRTEEAEHCYKTAIKFRNKYPDCYYNLGNLYLDQKRNDEALDAWEMAVLYRPSHVAAWSNTLVLLDSMRQYDKVLELGITALIHNPKSPALHFSLANTLGKIQRFEKAESHFLEAINLNPNNALYHSNLGVLYHRWGKVDKAREMYKKALQIDPHMKTTELNLRKLVNAQD
;
A
#
# COMPACT_ATOMS: atom_id res chain seq x y z
N MET A 1 -30.96 -19.37 24.09
CA MET A 1 -29.77 -19.01 24.88
C MET A 1 -28.46 -19.57 24.29
N GLU A 2 -28.32 -20.88 24.04
CA GLU A 2 -27.05 -21.46 23.52
C GLU A 2 -26.60 -20.99 22.13
N LYS A 3 -27.53 -20.80 21.18
CA LYS A 3 -27.17 -20.24 19.85
C LYS A 3 -26.57 -18.84 19.98
N SER A 4 -27.19 -17.98 20.80
CA SER A 4 -26.68 -16.63 21.08
C SER A 4 -25.27 -16.67 21.69
N LYS A 5 -24.98 -17.61 22.60
CA LYS A 5 -23.64 -17.79 23.16
C LYS A 5 -22.56 -18.07 22.11
N LYS A 6 -22.86 -18.90 21.08
CA LYS A 6 -21.90 -19.20 19.98
C LYS A 6 -21.52 -17.95 19.19
N TYR A 7 -22.51 -17.18 18.74
CA TYR A 7 -22.27 -15.94 17.99
C TYR A 7 -21.53 -14.92 18.86
N ILE A 8 -21.93 -14.74 20.13
CA ILE A 8 -21.21 -13.85 21.07
C ILE A 8 -19.75 -14.27 21.22
N THR A 9 -19.48 -15.56 21.40
CA THR A 9 -18.09 -16.05 21.56
C THR A 9 -17.25 -15.77 20.33
N ILE A 10 -17.79 -15.99 19.13
CA ILE A 10 -17.08 -15.69 17.88
C ILE A 10 -16.85 -14.18 17.73
N SER A 11 -17.85 -13.34 18.02
CA SER A 11 -17.69 -11.87 17.98
C SER A 11 -16.63 -11.39 18.95
N VAL A 12 -16.64 -11.90 20.19
CA VAL A 12 -15.65 -11.54 21.22
C VAL A 12 -14.27 -12.02 20.82
N ALA A 13 -14.13 -13.26 20.33
CA ALA A 13 -12.85 -13.78 19.86
C ALA A 13 -12.29 -12.95 18.70
N ALA A 14 -13.12 -12.60 17.70
CA ALA A 14 -12.72 -11.76 16.58
C ALA A 14 -12.25 -10.37 17.07
N PHE A 15 -12.97 -9.78 18.02
CA PHE A 15 -12.59 -8.49 18.61
C PHE A 15 -11.28 -8.59 19.39
N ILE A 16 -11.13 -9.57 20.29
CA ILE A 16 -9.89 -9.78 21.07
C ILE A 16 -8.69 -9.97 20.16
N CYS A 17 -8.84 -10.75 19.09
CA CYS A 17 -7.75 -11.00 18.14
C CYS A 17 -7.26 -9.73 17.43
N TYR A 18 -8.10 -8.69 17.27
CA TYR A 18 -7.79 -7.56 16.36
C TYR A 18 -8.01 -6.16 16.95
N CYS A 19 -8.49 -6.02 18.18
CA CYS A 19 -8.77 -4.71 18.79
C CYS A 19 -7.51 -3.84 18.90
N ASN A 20 -6.31 -4.44 19.01
CA ASN A 20 -5.07 -3.68 19.05
C ASN A 20 -4.75 -2.99 17.71
N THR A 21 -5.29 -3.45 16.58
CA THR A 21 -5.08 -2.78 15.27
C THR A 21 -5.76 -1.42 15.19
N LEU A 22 -6.73 -1.11 16.07
CA LEU A 22 -7.46 0.16 16.08
C LEU A 22 -6.53 1.39 16.22
N TRP A 23 -5.39 1.23 16.88
CA TRP A 23 -4.42 2.30 17.09
C TRP A 23 -3.28 2.32 16.05
N GLY A 24 -3.45 1.61 14.93
CA GLY A 24 -2.51 1.62 13.82
C GLY A 24 -2.58 2.90 12.98
N SER A 25 -1.46 3.25 12.34
CA SER A 25 -1.41 4.27 11.29
C SER A 25 -1.65 3.65 9.91
N PHE A 26 -1.85 4.48 8.88
CA PHE A 26 -1.74 4.01 7.49
C PHE A 26 -0.29 3.57 7.24
N VAL A 27 -0.09 2.30 6.90
CA VAL A 27 1.25 1.72 6.69
C VAL A 27 1.37 1.05 5.33
N PHE A 28 2.57 1.11 4.74
CA PHE A 28 2.90 0.38 3.50
C PHE A 28 1.92 0.70 2.35
N ASP A 29 1.21 -0.31 1.82
CA ASP A 29 0.26 -0.16 0.71
C ASP A 29 -0.91 0.80 1.04
N ASP A 30 -1.24 0.98 2.32
CA ASP A 30 -2.33 1.87 2.75
C ASP A 30 -2.04 3.32 2.35
N THR A 31 -0.76 3.72 2.35
CA THR A 31 -0.34 5.05 1.92
C THR A 31 -0.68 5.32 0.46
N GLU A 32 -0.48 4.35 -0.43
CA GLU A 32 -0.78 4.52 -1.86
C GLU A 32 -2.27 4.34 -2.14
N ALA A 33 -2.90 3.30 -1.60
CA ALA A 33 -4.29 2.96 -1.90
C ALA A 33 -5.32 3.88 -1.22
N ILE A 34 -4.96 4.52 -0.09
CA ILE A 34 -5.87 5.34 0.71
C ILE A 34 -5.39 6.79 0.79
N VAL A 35 -4.18 7.03 1.32
CA VAL A 35 -3.74 8.40 1.65
C VAL A 35 -3.47 9.24 0.41
N LYS A 36 -2.80 8.67 -0.59
CA LYS A 36 -2.47 9.36 -1.85
C LYS A 36 -3.55 9.21 -2.91
N ASN A 37 -4.48 8.27 -2.72
CA ASN A 37 -5.54 8.01 -3.67
C ASN A 37 -6.64 9.07 -3.58
N LYS A 38 -6.72 9.92 -4.60
CA LYS A 38 -7.71 10.99 -4.68
C LYS A 38 -9.14 10.45 -4.74
N ASP A 39 -9.35 9.26 -5.26
CA ASP A 39 -10.68 8.66 -5.39
C ASP A 39 -11.32 8.31 -4.05
N VAL A 40 -10.54 8.27 -2.96
CA VAL A 40 -11.07 8.11 -1.61
C VAL A 40 -11.76 9.39 -1.12
N MET A 41 -11.44 10.55 -1.70
CA MET A 41 -11.96 11.83 -1.24
C MET A 41 -13.32 12.20 -1.86
N PRO A 42 -14.25 12.78 -1.09
CA PRO A 42 -15.62 13.04 -1.54
C PRO A 42 -15.75 14.17 -2.56
N TYR A 43 -14.75 15.06 -2.66
CA TYR A 43 -14.74 16.13 -3.67
C TYR A 43 -14.43 15.61 -5.08
N ILE A 44 -13.95 14.37 -5.24
CA ILE A 44 -13.79 13.73 -6.55
C ILE A 44 -15.13 13.11 -6.98
N PRO A 45 -15.59 13.30 -8.24
CA PRO A 45 -16.83 12.70 -8.73
C PRO A 45 -16.85 11.16 -8.59
N LEU A 46 -18.02 10.58 -8.28
CA LEU A 46 -18.17 9.11 -8.10
C LEU A 46 -17.83 8.31 -9.36
N ASN A 47 -18.02 8.88 -10.54
CA ASN A 47 -17.70 8.22 -11.82
C ASN A 47 -16.21 7.91 -11.98
N GLU A 48 -15.32 8.71 -11.38
CA GLU A 48 -13.87 8.50 -11.46
C GLU A 48 -13.46 7.19 -10.76
N ILE A 49 -14.15 6.78 -9.69
CA ILE A 49 -13.92 5.50 -9.00
C ILE A 49 -14.07 4.31 -9.97
N PHE A 50 -14.95 4.42 -10.96
CA PHE A 50 -15.20 3.36 -11.96
C PHE A 50 -14.31 3.48 -13.20
N ARG A 51 -13.51 4.55 -13.32
CA ARG A 51 -12.54 4.78 -14.40
C ARG A 51 -11.10 4.50 -13.97
N ASN A 52 -10.84 4.54 -12.66
CA ASN A 52 -9.52 4.34 -12.10
C ASN A 52 -9.35 2.92 -11.56
N ASP A 53 -8.10 2.51 -11.46
CA ASP A 53 -7.70 1.32 -10.71
C ASP A 53 -7.73 1.59 -9.20
N PHE A 54 -7.52 0.53 -8.44
CA PHE A 54 -7.49 0.53 -6.98
C PHE A 54 -6.48 1.51 -6.36
N TRP A 55 -5.49 1.98 -7.13
CA TRP A 55 -4.45 2.90 -6.66
C TRP A 55 -4.70 4.35 -7.10
N GLY A 56 -5.82 4.61 -7.79
CA GLY A 56 -6.23 5.95 -8.24
C GLY A 56 -5.65 6.37 -9.59
N SER A 57 -5.15 5.44 -10.39
CA SER A 57 -4.66 5.69 -11.76
C SER A 57 -5.70 5.27 -12.80
N ASN A 58 -5.83 6.03 -13.88
CA ASN A 58 -6.77 5.69 -14.95
C ASN A 58 -6.48 4.28 -15.52
N ILE A 59 -7.47 3.40 -15.45
CA ILE A 59 -7.30 1.96 -15.73
C ILE A 59 -6.97 1.66 -17.20
N SER A 60 -7.32 2.58 -18.10
CA SER A 60 -7.06 2.46 -19.52
C SER A 60 -5.59 2.66 -19.89
N LEU A 61 -4.80 3.31 -19.03
CA LEU A 61 -3.39 3.59 -19.29
C LEU A 61 -2.52 2.34 -19.11
N ASN A 62 -1.45 2.22 -19.89
CA ASN A 62 -0.50 1.10 -19.79
C ASN A 62 0.32 1.15 -18.48
N SER A 63 0.41 2.32 -17.85
CA SER A 63 1.07 2.50 -16.56
C SER A 63 0.19 2.12 -15.37
N SER A 64 -1.10 1.81 -15.58
CA SER A 64 -2.00 1.37 -14.52
C SER A 64 -1.63 -0.04 -14.05
N HIS A 65 -1.86 -0.30 -12.76
CA HIS A 65 -1.70 -1.64 -12.18
C HIS A 65 -2.83 -2.60 -12.65
N LYS A 66 -3.89 -2.08 -13.30
CA LYS A 66 -5.06 -2.82 -13.78
C LYS A 66 -5.87 -3.54 -12.68
N SER A 67 -5.63 -3.23 -11.41
CA SER A 67 -6.40 -3.77 -10.29
C SER A 67 -7.74 -3.05 -10.15
N TYR A 68 -8.82 -3.61 -10.70
CA TYR A 68 -10.14 -3.00 -10.66
C TYR A 68 -10.96 -3.41 -9.43
N ARG A 69 -11.16 -2.47 -8.48
CA ARG A 69 -11.84 -2.72 -7.17
C ARG A 69 -12.70 -1.54 -6.69
N PRO A 70 -13.65 -1.02 -7.51
CA PRO A 70 -14.35 0.23 -7.22
C PRO A 70 -15.20 0.19 -5.94
N LEU A 71 -15.79 -0.95 -5.59
CA LEU A 71 -16.61 -1.04 -4.37
C LEU A 71 -15.75 -0.98 -3.08
N THR A 72 -14.51 -1.44 -3.15
CA THR A 72 -13.56 -1.29 -2.04
C THR A 72 -13.18 0.18 -1.85
N ILE A 73 -12.92 0.92 -2.93
CA ILE A 73 -12.64 2.37 -2.86
C ILE A 73 -13.87 3.14 -2.36
N LEU A 74 -15.07 2.77 -2.80
CA LEU A 74 -16.30 3.37 -2.29
C LEU A 74 -16.43 3.17 -0.77
N SER A 75 -16.04 2.00 -0.25
CA SER A 75 -16.03 1.76 1.20
C SER A 75 -15.03 2.65 1.96
N TYR A 76 -13.88 2.98 1.36
CA TYR A 76 -12.94 3.95 1.94
C TYR A 76 -13.53 5.36 1.92
N ARG A 77 -14.19 5.74 0.83
CA ARG A 77 -14.86 7.04 0.72
C ARG A 77 -15.99 7.19 1.75
N LEU A 78 -16.74 6.12 2.02
CA LEU A 78 -17.74 6.11 3.10
C LEU A 78 -17.12 6.34 4.48
N ASN A 79 -15.93 5.81 4.74
CA ASN A 79 -15.20 6.13 5.97
C ASN A 79 -14.86 7.62 6.04
N VAL A 80 -14.30 8.21 4.98
CA VAL A 80 -13.96 9.64 4.95
C VAL A 80 -15.19 10.51 5.17
N LEU A 81 -16.34 10.17 4.58
CA LEU A 81 -17.60 10.87 4.82
C LEU A 81 -18.03 10.78 6.29
N TYR A 82 -17.90 9.62 6.92
CA TYR A 82 -18.21 9.43 8.34
C TYR A 82 -17.23 10.17 9.26
N SER A 83 -15.97 10.33 8.85
CA SER A 83 -14.92 11.08 9.55
C SER A 83 -14.95 12.59 9.29
N ASN A 84 -16.07 13.17 8.87
CA ASN A 84 -16.19 14.60 8.51
C ASN A 84 -15.17 15.05 7.45
N ASN A 85 -15.05 14.28 6.36
CA ASN A 85 -14.14 14.51 5.23
C ASN A 85 -12.63 14.45 5.59
N LYS A 86 -12.26 13.74 6.65
CA LYS A 86 -10.87 13.53 7.07
C LYS A 86 -10.45 12.07 6.93
N LEU A 87 -9.15 11.85 6.73
CA LEU A 87 -8.56 10.52 6.80
C LEU A 87 -8.24 10.19 8.27
N ASP A 88 -9.11 9.39 8.90
CA ASP A 88 -8.93 8.93 10.28
C ASP A 88 -8.59 7.43 10.31
N ALA A 89 -7.32 7.11 10.58
CA ALA A 89 -6.83 5.73 10.60
C ALA A 89 -7.62 4.85 11.58
N PHE A 90 -7.99 5.38 12.75
CA PHE A 90 -8.72 4.62 13.77
C PHE A 90 -10.06 4.12 13.23
N GLN A 91 -10.81 4.97 12.54
CA GLN A 91 -12.09 4.60 11.95
C GLN A 91 -11.96 3.58 10.80
N PHE A 92 -10.89 3.69 10.01
CA PHE A 92 -10.61 2.71 8.96
C PHE A 92 -10.31 1.32 9.54
N HIS A 93 -9.48 1.25 10.59
CA HIS A 93 -9.19 -0.01 11.29
C HIS A 93 -10.45 -0.55 11.98
N ALA A 94 -11.24 0.30 12.64
CA ALA A 94 -12.50 -0.10 13.26
C ALA A 94 -13.45 -0.74 12.25
N THR A 95 -13.53 -0.18 11.05
CA THR A 95 -14.35 -0.74 9.96
C THR A 95 -13.86 -2.12 9.53
N ASN A 96 -12.54 -2.32 9.38
CA ASN A 96 -11.98 -3.63 9.06
C ASN A 96 -12.26 -4.66 10.16
N VAL A 97 -12.10 -4.30 11.44
CA VAL A 97 -12.39 -5.20 12.58
C VAL A 97 -13.87 -5.59 12.59
N ILE A 98 -14.78 -4.65 12.35
CA ILE A 98 -16.23 -4.93 12.27
C ILE A 98 -16.54 -5.85 11.09
N LEU A 99 -16.02 -5.55 9.90
CA LEU A 99 -16.22 -6.37 8.71
C LEU A 99 -15.65 -7.79 8.91
N TYR A 100 -14.49 -7.92 9.53
CA TYR A 100 -13.91 -9.22 9.87
C TYR A 100 -14.76 -9.99 10.89
N GLY A 101 -15.31 -9.31 11.90
CA GLY A 101 -16.28 -9.89 12.82
C GLY A 101 -17.51 -10.43 12.09
N LEU A 102 -18.07 -9.67 11.14
CA LEU A 102 -19.18 -10.12 10.29
C LEU A 102 -18.81 -11.35 9.46
N LEU A 103 -17.61 -11.36 8.85
CA LEU A 103 -17.10 -12.51 8.11
C LEU A 103 -17.03 -13.76 9.00
N CYS A 104 -16.48 -13.63 10.21
CA CYS A 104 -16.39 -14.73 11.17
C CYS A 104 -17.76 -15.28 11.55
N LEU A 105 -18.76 -14.41 11.78
CA LEU A 105 -20.13 -14.84 12.10
C LEU A 105 -20.81 -15.57 10.92
N LEU A 106 -20.50 -15.18 9.68
CA LEU A 106 -21.01 -15.86 8.47
C LEU A 106 -20.45 -17.27 8.29
N THR A 107 -19.28 -17.60 8.88
CA THR A 107 -18.73 -18.96 8.78
C THR A 107 -19.61 -20.01 9.45
N ILE A 108 -20.32 -19.66 10.54
CA ILE A 108 -21.20 -20.60 11.26
C ILE A 108 -22.29 -21.16 10.33
N PRO A 109 -23.17 -20.35 9.72
CA PRO A 109 -24.21 -20.88 8.83
C PRO A 109 -23.64 -21.58 7.59
N VAL A 110 -22.47 -21.17 7.08
CA VAL A 110 -21.80 -21.84 5.96
C VAL A 110 -21.30 -23.24 6.36
N PHE A 111 -20.66 -23.38 7.52
CA PHE A 111 -20.21 -24.67 8.01
C PHE A 111 -21.38 -25.58 8.42
N GLU A 112 -22.44 -25.03 9.03
CA GLU A 112 -23.69 -25.76 9.28
C GLU A 112 -24.31 -26.27 7.97
N LEU A 113 -24.25 -25.48 6.90
CA LEU A 113 -24.72 -25.85 5.57
C LEU A 113 -23.94 -27.04 5.00
N PHE A 114 -22.60 -27.00 5.06
CA PHE A 114 -21.76 -28.09 4.56
C PHE A 114 -21.86 -29.37 5.38
N LEU A 115 -22.07 -29.23 6.69
CA LEU A 115 -22.35 -30.36 7.58
C LEU A 115 -23.80 -30.85 7.44
N ARG A 116 -24.69 -30.05 6.84
CA ARG A 116 -26.15 -30.27 6.72
C ARG A 116 -26.79 -30.61 8.07
N LYS A 117 -26.40 -29.90 9.13
CA LYS A 117 -26.97 -30.08 10.47
C LYS A 117 -28.44 -29.62 10.45
N LYS A 118 -29.38 -30.44 10.93
CA LYS A 118 -30.77 -29.98 11.17
C LYS A 118 -30.74 -29.01 12.36
N LYS A 119 -31.50 -27.91 12.26
CA LYS A 119 -31.55 -26.78 13.24
C LYS A 119 -31.79 -27.19 14.72
N THR A 120 -32.17 -28.44 14.99
CA THR A 120 -32.60 -28.99 16.28
C THR A 120 -31.53 -29.75 17.07
N GLN A 121 -30.33 -30.01 16.54
CA GLN A 121 -29.32 -30.77 17.28
C GLN A 121 -28.55 -29.88 18.27
N LYS A 122 -28.92 -30.03 19.55
CA LYS A 122 -28.59 -29.19 20.72
C LYS A 122 -27.22 -29.43 21.37
N SER A 123 -26.28 -30.18 20.78
CA SER A 123 -25.04 -30.49 21.51
C SER A 123 -23.98 -29.37 21.43
N VAL A 124 -23.34 -29.15 22.59
CA VAL A 124 -22.17 -28.30 22.86
C VAL A 124 -20.94 -28.72 22.02
N ASP A 125 -20.97 -29.91 21.42
CA ASP A 125 -19.96 -30.48 20.51
C ASP A 125 -20.23 -30.10 19.02
N ASP A 126 -20.33 -28.81 18.71
CA ASP A 126 -20.69 -28.37 17.37
C ASP A 126 -19.48 -28.14 16.45
N THR A 127 -19.23 -29.10 15.55
CA THR A 127 -18.17 -29.03 14.51
C THR A 127 -18.19 -27.69 13.75
N ALA A 128 -19.37 -27.14 13.44
CA ALA A 128 -19.47 -25.84 12.77
C ALA A 128 -18.89 -24.73 13.63
N TYR A 129 -19.29 -24.66 14.90
CA TYR A 129 -18.80 -23.68 15.86
C TYR A 129 -17.30 -23.79 16.10
N LEU A 130 -16.77 -25.00 16.32
CA LEU A 130 -15.33 -25.19 16.53
C LEU A 130 -14.53 -24.80 15.28
N SER A 131 -15.05 -25.09 14.08
CA SER A 131 -14.43 -24.67 12.81
C SER A 131 -14.43 -23.15 12.67
N SER A 132 -15.55 -22.50 13.02
CA SER A 132 -15.68 -21.04 13.05
C SER A 132 -14.75 -20.40 14.07
N LEU A 133 -14.58 -21.00 15.25
CA LEU A 133 -13.68 -20.50 16.28
C LEU A 133 -12.23 -20.59 15.81
N LEU A 134 -11.81 -21.74 15.27
CA LEU A 134 -10.46 -21.92 14.74
C LEU A 134 -10.18 -20.93 13.59
N PHE A 135 -11.14 -20.73 12.68
CA PHE A 135 -11.04 -19.71 11.63
C PHE A 135 -10.88 -18.31 12.23
N THR A 136 -11.70 -17.95 13.21
CA THR A 136 -11.73 -16.60 13.80
C THR A 136 -10.38 -16.21 14.43
N VAL A 137 -9.70 -17.17 15.06
CA VAL A 137 -8.44 -16.92 15.76
C VAL A 137 -7.20 -17.14 14.88
N HIS A 138 -7.37 -17.56 13.63
CA HIS A 138 -6.25 -17.98 12.77
C HIS A 138 -5.34 -16.81 12.38
N PRO A 139 -4.02 -16.84 12.70
CA PRO A 139 -3.12 -15.70 12.46
C PRO A 139 -2.94 -15.31 11.00
N ILE A 140 -3.17 -16.24 10.07
CA ILE A 140 -3.10 -15.99 8.61
C ILE A 140 -4.02 -14.84 8.15
N HIS A 141 -5.04 -14.47 8.93
CA HIS A 141 -5.94 -13.37 8.57
C HIS A 141 -5.36 -11.99 8.89
N THR A 142 -4.24 -11.92 9.60
CA THR A 142 -3.68 -10.65 10.08
C THR A 142 -3.39 -9.69 8.95
N GLU A 143 -2.80 -10.15 7.84
CA GLU A 143 -2.43 -9.26 6.73
C GLU A 143 -3.66 -8.70 5.98
N CYS A 144 -4.83 -9.33 6.15
CA CYS A 144 -6.10 -8.86 5.61
C CYS A 144 -6.82 -7.89 6.55
N VAL A 145 -6.68 -8.08 7.87
CA VAL A 145 -7.42 -7.29 8.87
C VAL A 145 -6.63 -6.06 9.30
N ALA A 146 -5.36 -6.25 9.67
CA ALA A 146 -4.49 -5.19 10.15
C ALA A 146 -4.08 -4.24 9.02
N GLY A 147 -3.68 -4.77 7.86
CA GLY A 147 -3.45 -3.95 6.66
C GLY A 147 -4.77 -3.47 6.06
N LEU A 148 -4.98 -2.15 5.96
CA LEU A 148 -6.29 -1.60 5.56
C LEU A 148 -6.66 -1.97 4.12
N VAL A 149 -5.68 -2.07 3.23
CA VAL A 149 -5.83 -2.59 1.85
C VAL A 149 -6.47 -3.98 1.81
N GLY A 150 -6.28 -4.79 2.85
CA GLY A 150 -6.91 -6.10 3.02
C GLY A 150 -8.44 -6.07 3.12
N ARG A 151 -9.05 -4.88 3.25
CA ARG A 151 -10.52 -4.71 3.16
C ARG A 151 -11.11 -5.29 1.89
N ALA A 152 -10.37 -5.27 0.78
CA ALA A 152 -10.78 -5.91 -0.47
C ALA A 152 -11.05 -7.41 -0.27
N ASP A 153 -10.18 -8.11 0.46
CA ASP A 153 -10.30 -9.53 0.78
C ASP A 153 -11.46 -9.81 1.73
N ILE A 154 -11.65 -8.96 2.76
CA ILE A 154 -12.74 -9.11 3.73
C ILE A 154 -14.10 -8.92 3.05
N LEU A 155 -14.30 -7.83 2.31
CA LEU A 155 -15.56 -7.55 1.60
C LEU A 155 -15.89 -8.62 0.56
N CYS A 156 -14.88 -9.02 -0.22
CA CYS A 156 -15.00 -10.14 -1.16
C CYS A 156 -15.46 -11.42 -0.44
N SER A 157 -14.82 -11.77 0.68
CA SER A 157 -15.12 -13.00 1.42
C SER A 157 -16.51 -13.00 2.07
N ILE A 158 -16.97 -11.84 2.57
CA ILE A 158 -18.34 -11.69 3.09
C ILE A 158 -19.35 -12.00 1.99
N LEU A 159 -19.20 -11.35 0.82
CA LEU A 159 -20.11 -11.55 -0.31
C LEU A 159 -20.00 -12.97 -0.88
N PHE A 160 -18.80 -13.56 -0.87
CA PHE A 160 -18.56 -14.96 -1.26
C PHE A 160 -19.40 -15.94 -0.43
N PHE A 161 -19.39 -15.80 0.90
CA PHE A 161 -20.21 -16.64 1.78
C PHE A 161 -21.71 -16.34 1.66
N ILE A 162 -22.10 -15.08 1.47
CA ILE A 162 -23.50 -14.72 1.19
C ILE A 162 -23.98 -15.40 -0.10
N VAL A 163 -23.18 -15.41 -1.17
CA VAL A 163 -23.51 -16.10 -2.42
C VAL A 163 -23.78 -17.59 -2.19
N ILE A 164 -22.95 -18.29 -1.41
CA ILE A 164 -23.17 -19.71 -1.10
C ILE A 164 -24.51 -19.92 -0.37
N LEU A 165 -24.81 -19.09 0.63
CA LEU A 165 -26.06 -19.17 1.40
C LEU A 165 -27.30 -18.83 0.55
N LEU A 166 -27.19 -17.84 -0.34
CA LEU A 166 -28.25 -17.48 -1.28
C LEU A 166 -28.46 -18.56 -2.33
N TYR A 167 -27.39 -19.17 -2.83
CA TYR A 167 -27.44 -20.25 -3.81
C TYR A 167 -28.15 -21.49 -3.25
N ASP A 168 -27.91 -21.87 -1.98
CA ASP A 168 -28.68 -22.93 -1.32
C ASP A 168 -30.19 -22.62 -1.27
N LYS A 169 -30.55 -21.38 -0.94
CA LYS A 169 -31.96 -20.96 -0.92
C LYS A 169 -32.56 -20.95 -2.32
N ALA A 170 -31.80 -20.52 -3.33
CA ALA A 170 -32.22 -20.49 -4.72
C ALA A 170 -32.53 -21.90 -5.24
N ILE A 171 -31.65 -22.87 -4.97
CA ILE A 171 -31.88 -24.27 -5.33
C ILE A 171 -33.05 -24.86 -4.54
N SER A 172 -33.06 -24.67 -3.21
CA SER A 172 -34.07 -25.28 -2.34
C SER A 172 -35.48 -24.80 -2.64
N LYS A 173 -35.64 -23.51 -2.99
CA LYS A 173 -36.93 -22.91 -3.37
C LYS A 173 -37.22 -22.94 -4.87
N LYS A 174 -36.28 -23.43 -5.70
CA LYS A 174 -36.32 -23.34 -7.17
C LYS A 174 -36.66 -21.93 -7.67
N SER A 175 -36.10 -20.90 -7.02
CA SER A 175 -36.44 -19.50 -7.28
C SER A 175 -35.47 -18.86 -8.27
N PHE A 176 -35.98 -18.45 -9.43
CA PHE A 176 -35.22 -17.71 -10.43
C PHE A 176 -34.77 -16.33 -9.92
N VAL A 177 -35.63 -15.63 -9.15
CA VAL A 177 -35.30 -14.33 -8.56
C VAL A 177 -34.08 -14.42 -7.63
N LEU A 178 -34.02 -15.45 -6.77
CA LEU A 178 -32.85 -15.67 -5.91
C LEU A 178 -31.59 -15.98 -6.72
N LEU A 179 -31.73 -16.66 -7.87
CA LEU A 179 -30.60 -16.92 -8.77
C LEU A 179 -30.10 -15.60 -9.41
N CYS A 180 -30.98 -14.70 -9.83
CA CYS A 180 -30.59 -13.36 -10.29
C CYS A 180 -29.84 -12.57 -9.20
N ILE A 181 -30.32 -12.65 -7.95
CA ILE A 181 -29.62 -12.02 -6.82
C ILE A 181 -28.23 -12.63 -6.61
N VAL A 182 -28.07 -13.96 -6.78
CA VAL A 182 -26.75 -14.62 -6.76
C VAL A 182 -25.82 -14.05 -7.83
N VAL A 183 -26.31 -13.84 -9.05
CA VAL A 183 -25.53 -13.22 -10.15
C VAL A 183 -25.07 -11.81 -9.78
N VAL A 184 -26.00 -10.95 -9.34
CA VAL A 184 -25.69 -9.56 -8.94
C VAL A 184 -24.72 -9.51 -7.78
N THR A 185 -24.92 -10.36 -6.77
CA THR A 185 -24.03 -10.42 -5.59
C THR A 185 -22.64 -10.94 -5.97
N THR A 186 -22.54 -11.88 -6.93
CA THR A 186 -21.26 -12.36 -7.45
C THR A 186 -20.53 -11.24 -8.20
N ALA A 187 -21.24 -10.48 -9.05
CA ALA A 187 -20.66 -9.33 -9.73
C ALA A 187 -20.17 -8.28 -8.74
N ALA A 188 -20.95 -7.96 -7.70
CA ALA A 188 -20.53 -7.06 -6.62
C ALA A 188 -19.29 -7.59 -5.88
N ALA A 189 -19.23 -8.88 -5.57
CA ALA A 189 -18.06 -9.49 -4.94
C ALA A 189 -16.79 -9.34 -5.80
N VAL A 190 -16.91 -9.53 -7.12
CA VAL A 190 -15.82 -9.35 -8.09
C VAL A 190 -15.37 -7.88 -8.17
N LEU A 191 -16.28 -6.91 -7.99
CA LEU A 191 -15.95 -5.49 -7.88
C LEU A 191 -15.26 -5.10 -6.56
N CYS A 192 -15.30 -5.97 -5.54
CA CYS A 192 -14.46 -5.83 -4.34
C CYS A 192 -13.08 -6.44 -4.57
N LYS A 193 -13.03 -7.67 -5.12
CA LYS A 193 -11.80 -8.38 -5.50
C LYS A 193 -12.05 -9.47 -6.54
N GLU A 194 -11.15 -9.60 -7.50
CA GLU A 194 -11.19 -10.58 -8.60
C GLU A 194 -11.37 -12.04 -8.17
N THR A 195 -10.80 -12.43 -7.03
CA THR A 195 -10.82 -13.81 -6.51
C THR A 195 -12.23 -14.31 -6.22
N ALA A 196 -13.20 -13.41 -6.04
CA ALA A 196 -14.61 -13.73 -5.80
C ALA A 196 -15.24 -14.62 -6.88
N ILE A 197 -14.76 -14.54 -8.13
CA ILE A 197 -15.32 -15.29 -9.27
C ILE A 197 -15.31 -16.81 -9.01
N THR A 198 -14.36 -17.27 -8.18
CA THR A 198 -14.18 -18.68 -7.82
C THR A 198 -15.35 -19.26 -7.02
N VAL A 199 -16.24 -18.41 -6.48
CA VAL A 199 -17.47 -18.85 -5.78
C VAL A 199 -18.38 -19.69 -6.68
N LEU A 200 -18.41 -19.39 -7.98
CA LEU A 200 -19.21 -20.13 -8.95
C LEU A 200 -18.75 -21.59 -9.04
N GLY A 201 -17.44 -21.83 -8.97
CA GLY A 201 -16.87 -23.18 -8.90
C GLY A 201 -17.26 -23.90 -7.61
N VAL A 202 -17.21 -23.20 -6.46
CA VAL A 202 -17.67 -23.76 -5.18
C VAL A 202 -19.16 -24.09 -5.21
N CYS A 203 -19.99 -23.27 -5.87
CA CYS A 203 -21.41 -23.55 -6.08
C CYS A 203 -21.65 -24.82 -6.91
N VAL A 204 -20.84 -25.08 -7.93
CA VAL A 204 -20.92 -26.34 -8.71
C VAL A 204 -20.57 -27.55 -7.83
N VAL A 205 -19.51 -27.46 -7.02
CA VAL A 205 -19.15 -28.53 -6.06
C VAL A 205 -20.28 -28.73 -5.05
N TYR A 206 -20.87 -27.64 -4.57
CA TYR A 206 -22.00 -27.67 -3.65
C TYR A 206 -23.21 -28.40 -4.25
N ASP A 207 -23.53 -28.09 -5.50
CA ASP A 207 -24.65 -28.70 -6.22
C ASP A 207 -24.47 -30.23 -6.37
N LEU A 208 -23.27 -30.68 -6.75
CA LEU A 208 -22.91 -32.09 -6.76
C LEU A 208 -23.04 -32.73 -5.37
N PHE A 209 -22.56 -32.04 -4.33
CA PHE A 209 -22.68 -32.47 -2.94
C PHE A 209 -24.14 -32.71 -2.53
N LEU A 210 -25.07 -31.83 -2.94
CA LEU A 210 -26.49 -31.99 -2.62
C LEU A 210 -27.13 -33.17 -3.33
N LEU A 211 -26.89 -33.30 -4.63
CA LEU A 211 -27.49 -34.36 -5.42
C LEU A 211 -26.99 -35.74 -4.99
N LYS A 212 -25.69 -35.87 -4.67
CA LYS A 212 -25.14 -37.13 -4.13
C LYS A 212 -25.63 -37.45 -2.73
N LYS A 213 -25.85 -36.45 -1.88
CA LYS A 213 -26.41 -36.68 -0.54
C LYS A 213 -27.85 -37.21 -0.58
N GLN A 214 -28.59 -36.93 -1.64
CA GLN A 214 -29.90 -37.54 -1.94
C GLN A 214 -29.80 -38.98 -2.47
N ARG A 215 -28.60 -39.59 -2.47
CA ARG A 215 -28.31 -40.95 -2.97
C ARG A 215 -28.65 -41.18 -4.44
N LYS A 216 -28.60 -40.12 -5.26
CA LYS A 216 -28.77 -40.25 -6.72
C LYS A 216 -27.54 -40.88 -7.36
N ASP A 217 -27.75 -41.80 -8.31
CA ASP A 217 -26.67 -42.37 -9.10
C ASP A 217 -26.08 -41.31 -10.05
N TRP A 218 -24.86 -41.53 -10.54
CA TRP A 218 -24.17 -40.51 -11.34
C TRP A 218 -24.94 -40.14 -12.63
N CYS A 219 -25.59 -41.10 -13.27
CA CYS A 219 -26.44 -40.86 -14.43
C CYS A 219 -27.63 -39.94 -14.12
N ASP A 220 -28.26 -40.09 -12.95
CA ASP A 220 -29.41 -39.26 -12.52
C ASP A 220 -29.00 -37.83 -12.14
N ILE A 221 -27.75 -37.66 -11.73
CA ILE A 221 -27.16 -36.36 -11.38
C ILE A 221 -26.89 -35.55 -12.62
N PHE A 222 -26.27 -36.16 -13.64
CA PHE A 222 -25.96 -35.53 -14.92
C PHE A 222 -27.19 -35.48 -15.84
N ASN A 223 -28.31 -34.98 -15.31
CA ASN A 223 -29.51 -34.70 -16.09
C ASN A 223 -29.46 -33.30 -16.71
N ILE A 224 -30.39 -33.04 -17.63
CA ILE A 224 -30.48 -31.75 -18.33
C ILE A 224 -30.60 -30.54 -17.37
N TYR A 225 -31.26 -30.69 -16.22
CA TYR A 225 -31.39 -29.60 -15.24
C TYR A 225 -30.06 -29.27 -14.56
N PHE A 226 -29.22 -30.26 -14.25
CA PHE A 226 -27.87 -30.03 -13.74
C PHE A 226 -27.01 -29.28 -14.76
N PHE A 227 -27.07 -29.70 -16.03
CA PHE A 227 -26.34 -29.03 -17.10
C PHE A 227 -26.83 -27.60 -17.33
N ILE A 228 -28.15 -27.34 -17.31
CA ILE A 228 -28.70 -25.98 -17.43
C ILE A 228 -28.21 -25.08 -16.28
N ARG A 229 -28.26 -25.56 -15.03
CA ARG A 229 -27.77 -24.77 -13.88
C ARG A 229 -26.27 -24.48 -13.99
N THR A 230 -25.48 -25.51 -14.30
CA THR A 230 -24.02 -25.37 -14.44
C THR A 230 -23.68 -24.43 -15.60
N ALA A 231 -24.34 -24.57 -16.75
CA ALA A 231 -24.20 -23.66 -17.88
C ALA A 231 -24.57 -22.22 -17.50
N THR A 232 -25.63 -22.01 -16.72
CA THR A 232 -26.01 -20.67 -16.24
C THR A 232 -24.90 -20.05 -15.38
N LEU A 233 -24.30 -20.81 -14.46
CA LEU A 233 -23.17 -20.34 -13.65
C LEU A 233 -21.93 -20.03 -14.49
N VAL A 234 -21.60 -20.90 -15.45
CA VAL A 234 -20.45 -20.71 -16.35
C VAL A 234 -20.64 -19.49 -17.24
N VAL A 235 -21.80 -19.35 -17.88
CA VAL A 235 -22.13 -18.18 -18.71
C VAL A 235 -22.08 -16.90 -17.88
N THR A 236 -22.63 -16.92 -16.66
CA THR A 236 -22.51 -15.79 -15.72
C THR A 236 -21.05 -15.42 -15.48
N GLY A 237 -20.21 -16.41 -15.18
CA GLY A 237 -18.78 -16.19 -14.92
C GLY A 237 -18.07 -15.59 -16.13
N LEU A 238 -18.32 -16.13 -17.33
CA LEU A 238 -17.75 -15.64 -18.59
C LEU A 238 -18.19 -14.20 -18.89
N VAL A 239 -19.46 -13.85 -18.67
CA VAL A 239 -19.97 -12.48 -18.88
C VAL A 239 -19.29 -11.51 -17.91
N ILE A 240 -19.19 -11.84 -16.63
CA ILE A 240 -18.51 -10.98 -15.63
C ILE A 240 -17.04 -10.79 -16.01
N LEU A 241 -16.33 -11.86 -16.38
CA LEU A 241 -14.93 -11.79 -16.78
C LEU A 241 -14.75 -11.00 -18.08
N PHE A 242 -15.63 -11.16 -19.07
CA PHE A 242 -15.58 -10.40 -20.31
C PHE A 242 -15.67 -8.89 -20.06
N TYR A 243 -16.66 -8.44 -19.27
CA TYR A 243 -16.76 -7.02 -18.94
C TYR A 243 -15.58 -6.52 -18.11
N ARG A 244 -15.07 -7.34 -17.18
CA ARG A 244 -13.87 -6.99 -16.40
C ARG A 244 -12.65 -6.80 -17.29
N PHE A 245 -12.38 -7.74 -18.20
CA PHE A 245 -11.26 -7.62 -19.13
C PHE A 245 -11.47 -6.46 -20.11
N LYS A 246 -12.69 -6.22 -20.59
CA LYS A 246 -12.99 -5.05 -21.41
C LYS A 246 -12.65 -3.74 -20.70
N ILE A 247 -12.95 -3.60 -19.41
CA ILE A 247 -12.59 -2.42 -18.61
C ILE A 247 -11.06 -2.28 -18.49
N MET A 248 -10.34 -3.40 -18.40
CA MET A 248 -8.87 -3.43 -18.31
C MET A 248 -8.18 -3.34 -19.69
N ASN A 249 -8.92 -3.04 -20.78
CA ASN A 249 -8.42 -3.10 -22.17
C ASN A 249 -7.83 -4.46 -22.57
N PHE A 250 -8.29 -5.55 -21.97
CA PHE A 250 -7.75 -6.91 -22.11
C PHE A 250 -6.25 -7.02 -21.77
N GLU A 251 -5.73 -6.08 -20.98
CA GLU A 251 -4.36 -6.08 -20.48
C GLU A 251 -4.32 -6.52 -19.01
N GLY A 252 -3.27 -7.26 -18.65
CA GLY A 252 -2.98 -7.62 -17.27
C GLY A 252 -1.84 -6.77 -16.69
N PRO A 253 -1.65 -6.83 -15.36
CA PRO A 253 -0.45 -6.26 -14.74
C PRO A 253 0.81 -6.92 -15.32
N THR A 254 1.85 -6.11 -15.56
CA THR A 254 3.16 -6.59 -15.95
C THR A 254 3.99 -6.86 -14.70
N PHE A 255 4.47 -8.10 -14.57
CA PHE A 255 5.34 -8.50 -13.47
C PHE A 255 6.79 -8.59 -13.95
N THR A 256 7.72 -8.53 -13.01
CA THR A 256 9.15 -8.68 -13.26
C THR A 256 9.69 -9.91 -12.52
N SER A 257 10.93 -10.30 -12.85
CA SER A 257 11.63 -11.37 -12.13
C SER A 257 11.87 -11.06 -10.66
N ILE A 258 11.85 -9.78 -10.28
CA ILE A 258 11.97 -9.34 -8.90
C ILE A 258 10.71 -9.66 -8.10
N ASP A 259 9.54 -9.53 -8.71
CA ASP A 259 8.26 -9.81 -8.05
C ASP A 259 8.09 -11.31 -7.81
N ASN A 260 8.34 -12.12 -8.84
CA ASN A 260 8.27 -13.58 -8.77
C ASN A 260 9.40 -14.26 -9.56
N PRO A 261 10.57 -14.50 -8.94
CA PRO A 261 11.73 -15.08 -9.63
C PRO A 261 11.44 -16.43 -10.29
N ALA A 262 10.57 -17.25 -9.69
CA ALA A 262 10.25 -18.58 -10.20
C ALA A 262 9.46 -18.53 -11.53
N ALA A 263 8.66 -17.47 -11.74
CA ALA A 263 7.88 -17.28 -12.96
C ALA A 263 8.70 -16.87 -14.19
N TYR A 264 9.92 -16.37 -13.96
CA TYR A 264 10.85 -15.91 -14.99
C TYR A 264 12.08 -16.81 -15.13
N ALA A 265 12.12 -17.95 -14.43
CA ALA A 265 13.21 -18.92 -14.58
C ALA A 265 13.15 -19.60 -15.97
N ASP A 266 14.27 -19.57 -16.69
CA ASP A 266 14.38 -20.15 -18.04
C ASP A 266 14.23 -21.68 -18.03
N LYS A 267 14.82 -22.33 -17.01
CA LYS A 267 14.82 -23.79 -16.90
C LYS A 267 13.51 -24.28 -16.31
N VAL A 268 12.82 -25.15 -17.05
CA VAL A 268 11.57 -25.79 -16.63
C VAL A 268 11.71 -26.50 -15.28
N PHE A 269 12.85 -27.17 -15.05
CA PHE A 269 13.17 -27.81 -13.78
C PHE A 269 13.08 -26.84 -12.59
N ILE A 270 13.75 -25.68 -12.69
CA ILE A 270 13.79 -24.66 -11.64
C ILE A 270 12.38 -24.16 -11.36
N ARG A 271 11.62 -23.86 -12.42
CA ARG A 271 10.23 -23.38 -12.30
C ARG A 271 9.34 -24.40 -11.60
N ILE A 272 9.36 -25.67 -12.02
CA ILE A 272 8.52 -26.72 -11.43
C ILE A 272 8.84 -26.91 -9.95
N PHE A 273 10.10 -27.14 -9.59
CA PHE A 273 10.43 -27.42 -8.19
C PHE A 273 10.24 -26.20 -7.29
N SER A 274 10.58 -24.99 -7.77
CA SER A 274 10.38 -23.76 -6.99
C SER A 274 8.90 -23.46 -6.76
N TYR A 275 8.04 -23.59 -7.78
CA TYR A 275 6.59 -23.44 -7.61
C TYR A 275 5.99 -24.46 -6.65
N ASN A 276 6.38 -25.72 -6.75
CA ASN A 276 5.86 -26.75 -5.84
C ASN A 276 6.37 -26.56 -4.40
N TYR A 277 7.58 -26.03 -4.22
CA TYR A 277 8.06 -25.62 -2.91
C TYR A 277 7.25 -24.43 -2.36
N ILE A 278 6.90 -23.46 -3.21
CA ILE A 278 6.01 -22.36 -2.84
C ILE A 278 4.61 -22.86 -2.43
N TYR A 279 4.05 -23.86 -3.12
CA TYR A 279 2.77 -24.46 -2.70
C TYR A 279 2.86 -25.12 -1.33
N PHE A 280 3.96 -25.83 -1.08
CA PHE A 280 4.25 -26.37 0.25
C PHE A 280 4.32 -25.27 1.31
N LEU A 281 4.99 -24.13 1.03
CA LEU A 281 5.07 -23.01 1.97
C LEU A 281 3.70 -22.37 2.24
N ASN A 282 2.86 -22.19 1.21
CA ASN A 282 1.48 -21.70 1.39
C ASN A 282 0.67 -22.65 2.29
N PHE A 283 0.81 -23.97 2.09
CA PHE A 283 0.18 -24.95 2.96
C PHE A 283 0.76 -24.93 4.38
N LEU A 284 2.08 -24.77 4.51
CA LEU A 284 2.75 -24.67 5.80
C LEU A 284 2.27 -23.45 6.58
N LEU A 285 1.99 -22.33 5.94
CA LEU A 285 1.43 -21.14 6.60
C LEU A 285 0.01 -21.36 7.14
N LEU A 286 -0.78 -22.25 6.54
CA LEU A 286 -2.06 -22.67 7.13
C LEU A 286 -1.86 -23.52 8.38
N LEU A 287 -0.81 -24.36 8.43
CA LEU A 287 -0.53 -25.23 9.57
C LEU A 287 0.22 -24.50 10.70
N TRP A 288 1.17 -23.64 10.34
CA TRP A 288 2.14 -22.98 11.20
C TRP A 288 2.34 -21.52 10.72
N PRO A 289 1.40 -20.61 11.04
CA PRO A 289 1.43 -19.21 10.61
C PRO A 289 2.43 -18.36 11.43
N GLN A 290 3.67 -18.84 11.55
CA GLN A 290 4.75 -18.14 12.25
C GLN A 290 5.44 -17.13 11.33
N TRP A 291 5.66 -17.51 10.08
CA TRP A 291 6.43 -16.73 9.10
C TRP A 291 5.53 -15.81 8.29
N LEU A 292 4.71 -15.00 8.94
CA LEU A 292 3.89 -14.01 8.25
C LEU A 292 4.76 -12.82 7.83
N CYS A 293 4.61 -12.37 6.59
CA CYS A 293 5.35 -11.24 6.05
C CYS A 293 4.46 -10.31 5.23
N PHE A 294 4.71 -9.00 5.33
CA PHE A 294 3.93 -8.01 4.58
C PHE A 294 4.20 -8.08 3.07
N ASP A 295 5.38 -8.59 2.67
CA ASP A 295 5.80 -8.75 1.28
C ASP A 295 6.79 -9.91 1.10
N TRP A 296 6.61 -10.69 0.03
CA TRP A 296 7.43 -11.84 -0.33
C TRP A 296 8.20 -11.67 -1.66
N SER A 297 8.23 -10.45 -2.21
CA SER A 297 8.99 -10.10 -3.41
C SER A 297 10.51 -10.02 -3.17
N MET A 298 11.29 -9.67 -4.20
CA MET A 298 12.74 -9.42 -4.11
C MET A 298 13.54 -10.61 -3.59
N GLY A 299 13.17 -11.83 -4.00
CA GLY A 299 13.97 -13.02 -3.75
C GLY A 299 13.88 -13.60 -2.33
N CYS A 300 12.81 -13.31 -1.58
CA CYS A 300 12.59 -13.90 -0.24
C CYS A 300 12.75 -15.41 -0.20
N ILE A 301 12.33 -16.10 -1.26
CA ILE A 301 12.44 -17.55 -1.40
C ILE A 301 13.46 -17.85 -2.50
N PRO A 302 14.66 -18.35 -2.14
CA PRO A 302 15.66 -18.73 -3.11
C PRO A 302 15.13 -19.81 -4.07
N LEU A 303 15.50 -19.73 -5.34
CA LEU A 303 15.11 -20.74 -6.33
C LEU A 303 15.78 -22.09 -6.05
N ILE A 304 15.13 -23.17 -6.45
CA ILE A 304 15.71 -24.52 -6.45
C ILE A 304 16.46 -24.71 -7.76
N GLU A 305 17.75 -24.38 -7.76
CA GLU A 305 18.57 -24.35 -8.99
C GLU A 305 19.24 -25.70 -9.31
N ARG A 306 19.45 -26.55 -8.31
CA ARG A 306 20.23 -27.79 -8.41
C ARG A 306 19.44 -29.00 -7.92
N ILE A 307 19.73 -30.16 -8.50
CA ILE A 307 19.09 -31.45 -8.14
C ILE A 307 19.51 -31.91 -6.72
N SER A 308 20.67 -31.46 -6.23
CA SER A 308 21.15 -31.78 -4.88
C SER A 308 20.49 -30.96 -3.76
N ASP A 309 19.56 -30.05 -4.10
CA ASP A 309 18.87 -29.23 -3.12
C ASP A 309 17.93 -30.08 -2.25
N LYS A 310 18.16 -30.06 -0.93
CA LYS A 310 17.39 -30.85 0.05
C LYS A 310 15.89 -30.51 0.05
N ARG A 311 15.51 -29.32 -0.40
CA ARG A 311 14.10 -28.89 -0.49
C ARG A 311 13.30 -29.72 -1.49
N ILE A 312 13.95 -30.36 -2.45
CA ILE A 312 13.31 -31.29 -3.39
C ILE A 312 12.65 -32.45 -2.63
N LEU A 313 13.30 -32.98 -1.59
CA LEU A 313 12.73 -34.06 -0.79
C LEU A 313 11.43 -33.63 -0.10
N ILE A 314 11.38 -32.40 0.41
CA ILE A 314 10.18 -31.82 1.02
C ILE A 314 9.04 -31.76 0.00
N VAL A 315 9.33 -31.28 -1.21
CA VAL A 315 8.35 -31.23 -2.32
C VAL A 315 7.81 -32.61 -2.67
N LEU A 316 8.70 -33.61 -2.79
CA LEU A 316 8.31 -34.98 -3.11
C LEU A 316 7.42 -35.58 -2.02
N ILE A 317 7.81 -35.44 -0.74
CA ILE A 317 7.01 -35.93 0.40
C ILE A 317 5.64 -35.24 0.43
N PHE A 318 5.60 -33.92 0.25
CA PHE A 318 4.36 -33.15 0.21
C PHE A 318 3.39 -33.68 -0.85
N TRP A 319 3.87 -33.92 -2.08
CA TRP A 319 3.03 -34.45 -3.14
C TRP A 319 2.67 -35.92 -2.97
N ILE A 320 3.55 -36.77 -2.42
CA ILE A 320 3.21 -38.16 -2.08
C ILE A 320 2.04 -38.19 -1.08
N ILE A 321 2.12 -37.42 0.00
CA ILE A 321 1.04 -37.32 1.00
C ILE A 321 -0.24 -36.78 0.37
N THR A 322 -0.13 -35.75 -0.47
CA THR A 322 -1.27 -35.14 -1.16
C THR A 322 -1.93 -36.14 -2.11
N LEU A 323 -1.16 -36.87 -2.93
CA LEU A 323 -1.67 -37.88 -3.86
C LEU A 323 -2.32 -39.05 -3.14
N ILE A 324 -1.74 -39.55 -2.04
CA ILE A 324 -2.34 -40.60 -1.21
C ILE A 324 -3.68 -40.12 -0.63
N SER A 325 -3.72 -38.86 -0.16
CA SER A 325 -4.93 -38.27 0.42
C SER A 325 -6.04 -38.10 -0.63
N VAL A 326 -5.68 -37.60 -1.82
CA VAL A 326 -6.59 -37.44 -2.96
C VAL A 326 -7.07 -38.79 -3.46
N HIS A 327 -6.19 -39.78 -3.58
CA HIS A 327 -6.55 -41.14 -3.99
C HIS A 327 -7.54 -41.77 -3.01
N HIS A 328 -7.28 -41.70 -1.70
CA HIS A 328 -8.22 -42.19 -0.70
C HIS A 328 -9.57 -41.47 -0.74
N LEU A 329 -9.58 -40.16 -0.97
CA LEU A 329 -10.81 -39.41 -1.10
C LEU A 329 -11.57 -39.79 -2.37
N ALA A 330 -10.89 -39.85 -3.51
CA ALA A 330 -11.48 -40.21 -4.81
C ALA A 330 -12.05 -41.63 -4.76
N LYS A 331 -11.28 -42.60 -4.25
CA LYS A 331 -11.72 -43.98 -4.02
C LYS A 331 -12.97 -44.00 -3.15
N LYS A 332 -12.98 -43.25 -2.04
CA LYS A 332 -14.17 -43.15 -1.17
C LYS A 332 -15.36 -42.50 -1.86
N VAL A 333 -15.17 -41.50 -2.72
CA VAL A 333 -16.25 -40.88 -3.50
C VAL A 333 -16.83 -41.85 -4.53
N VAL A 334 -15.99 -42.65 -5.16
CA VAL A 334 -16.39 -43.70 -6.11
C VAL A 334 -17.11 -44.85 -5.39
N GLU A 335 -16.54 -45.34 -4.28
CA GLU A 335 -17.06 -46.50 -3.51
C GLU A 335 -18.29 -46.16 -2.66
N ASN A 336 -18.27 -45.07 -1.89
CA ASN A 336 -19.30 -44.79 -0.91
C ASN A 336 -20.57 -44.14 -1.49
N ARG A 337 -20.63 -43.84 -2.79
CA ARG A 337 -21.74 -43.15 -3.49
C ARG A 337 -22.24 -41.83 -2.83
N PHE A 338 -21.55 -41.27 -1.82
CA PHE A 338 -21.92 -40.01 -1.16
C PHE A 338 -20.75 -39.03 -1.08
N LEU A 339 -21.05 -37.75 -1.29
CA LEU A 339 -20.14 -36.63 -1.00
C LEU A 339 -20.37 -36.15 0.43
N ASP A 340 -19.29 -35.86 1.15
CA ASP A 340 -19.34 -35.40 2.53
C ASP A 340 -18.74 -33.99 2.70
N ALA A 341 -18.74 -33.48 3.93
CA ALA A 341 -18.27 -32.13 4.22
C ALA A 341 -16.79 -31.91 3.87
N LYS A 342 -15.96 -32.97 3.74
CA LYS A 342 -14.55 -32.80 3.33
C LYS A 342 -14.44 -32.38 1.88
N THR A 343 -15.34 -32.84 1.00
CA THR A 343 -15.36 -32.39 -0.40
C THR A 343 -15.62 -30.89 -0.48
N MET A 344 -16.57 -30.38 0.31
CA MET A 344 -16.83 -28.93 0.38
C MET A 344 -15.64 -28.16 0.95
N ALA A 345 -15.03 -28.68 2.00
CA ALA A 345 -13.87 -28.07 2.61
C ALA A 345 -12.66 -28.00 1.66
N LEU A 346 -12.42 -29.05 0.87
CA LEU A 346 -11.40 -29.06 -0.19
C LEU A 346 -11.75 -28.11 -1.34
N GLY A 347 -13.03 -28.02 -1.71
CA GLY A 347 -13.51 -27.03 -2.67
C GLY A 347 -13.18 -25.60 -2.23
N LEU A 348 -13.37 -25.28 -0.94
CA LEU A 348 -13.01 -23.99 -0.37
C LEU A 348 -11.50 -23.74 -0.29
N ILE A 349 -10.66 -24.78 -0.22
CA ILE A 349 -9.20 -24.62 -0.25
C ILE A 349 -8.73 -24.37 -1.69
N ILE A 350 -9.18 -25.19 -2.63
CA ILE A 350 -8.62 -25.25 -3.99
C ILE A 350 -9.13 -24.10 -4.86
N PHE A 351 -10.45 -23.87 -4.93
CA PHE A 351 -11.01 -22.91 -5.88
C PHE A 351 -10.55 -21.47 -5.61
N PRO A 352 -10.63 -20.94 -4.36
CA PRO A 352 -10.14 -19.60 -4.06
C PRO A 352 -8.62 -19.43 -4.21
N PHE A 353 -7.84 -20.50 -4.06
CA PHE A 353 -6.38 -20.47 -4.24
C PHE A 353 -5.96 -20.55 -5.72
N LEU A 354 -6.81 -21.05 -6.61
CA LEU A 354 -6.49 -21.28 -8.02
C LEU A 354 -5.95 -20.03 -8.76
N PRO A 355 -6.54 -18.83 -8.60
CA PRO A 355 -5.99 -17.62 -9.23
C PRO A 355 -4.60 -17.24 -8.74
N ALA A 356 -4.23 -17.62 -7.51
CA ALA A 356 -2.93 -17.35 -6.89
C ALA A 356 -1.90 -18.46 -7.17
N SER A 357 -2.31 -19.56 -7.78
CA SER A 357 -1.48 -20.77 -7.92
C SER A 357 -0.40 -20.69 -9.00
N ASN A 358 -0.30 -19.64 -9.81
CA ASN A 358 0.59 -19.60 -10.98
C ASN A 358 0.38 -20.71 -12.05
N LEU A 359 -0.69 -21.51 -11.94
CA LEU A 359 -0.98 -22.60 -12.90
C LEU A 359 -1.53 -22.10 -14.24
N PHE A 360 -2.43 -21.11 -14.21
CA PHE A 360 -3.11 -20.60 -15.40
C PHE A 360 -2.57 -19.25 -15.85
N LEU A 361 -2.16 -18.41 -14.90
CA LEU A 361 -1.70 -17.05 -15.12
C LEU A 361 -0.44 -16.81 -14.29
N LYS A 362 0.53 -16.09 -14.84
CA LYS A 362 1.69 -15.63 -14.07
C LYS A 362 1.21 -14.59 -13.06
N VAL A 363 1.55 -14.78 -11.79
CA VAL A 363 1.17 -13.89 -10.70
C VAL A 363 2.42 -13.25 -10.12
N GLY A 364 2.33 -11.97 -9.78
CA GLY A 364 3.48 -11.18 -9.31
C GLY A 364 3.98 -11.52 -7.92
N PHE A 365 3.19 -12.15 -7.06
CA PHE A 365 3.63 -12.46 -5.69
C PHE A 365 4.16 -13.90 -5.58
N VAL A 366 5.17 -14.09 -4.74
CA VAL A 366 5.75 -15.42 -4.45
C VAL A 366 4.85 -16.20 -3.48
N ILE A 367 4.50 -15.61 -2.35
CA ILE A 367 3.49 -16.12 -1.41
C ILE A 367 2.40 -15.05 -1.29
N ALA A 368 1.14 -15.47 -1.24
CA ALA A 368 0.03 -14.55 -1.00
C ALA A 368 -0.79 -14.96 0.21
N GLU A 369 -0.28 -14.60 1.39
CA GLU A 369 -0.95 -14.83 2.67
C GLU A 369 -2.37 -14.23 2.69
N ARG A 370 -2.54 -13.03 2.11
CA ARG A 370 -3.85 -12.39 1.96
C ARG A 370 -4.83 -13.26 1.15
N THR A 371 -4.36 -14.06 0.20
CA THR A 371 -5.22 -14.96 -0.60
C THR A 371 -5.59 -16.24 0.14
N LEU A 372 -4.96 -16.54 1.27
CA LEU A 372 -5.26 -17.70 2.11
C LEU A 372 -6.45 -17.48 3.06
N LEU A 373 -7.06 -16.29 3.10
CA LEU A 373 -8.25 -15.99 3.92
C LEU A 373 -9.45 -16.90 3.60
N LEU A 374 -9.79 -17.12 2.33
CA LEU A 374 -10.88 -18.05 1.97
C LEU A 374 -10.46 -19.53 2.10
N PRO A 375 -9.25 -19.94 1.62
CA PRO A 375 -8.74 -21.29 1.81
C PRO A 375 -8.67 -21.74 3.28
N SER A 376 -8.33 -20.85 4.21
CA SER A 376 -8.26 -21.17 5.64
C SER A 376 -9.60 -21.62 6.20
N ALA A 377 -10.74 -21.16 5.66
CA ALA A 377 -12.07 -21.62 6.08
C ALA A 377 -12.27 -23.10 5.79
N GLY A 378 -11.87 -23.55 4.59
CA GLY A 378 -11.88 -24.98 4.24
C GLY A 378 -10.90 -25.78 5.08
N PHE A 379 -9.70 -25.24 5.31
CA PHE A 379 -8.69 -25.88 6.16
C PHE A 379 -9.19 -26.07 7.60
N CYS A 380 -9.74 -25.03 8.23
CA CYS A 380 -10.27 -25.09 9.59
C CYS A 380 -11.38 -26.13 9.73
N LEU A 381 -12.27 -26.22 8.73
CA LEU A 381 -13.31 -27.25 8.71
C LEU A 381 -12.73 -28.68 8.63
N LEU A 382 -11.70 -28.90 7.79
CA LEU A 382 -11.02 -30.20 7.71
C LEU A 382 -10.34 -30.57 9.03
N VAL A 383 -9.64 -29.62 9.67
CA VAL A 383 -8.95 -29.84 10.95
C VAL A 383 -9.94 -30.29 12.01
N VAL A 384 -11.08 -29.62 12.15
CA VAL A 384 -12.08 -29.98 13.17
C VAL A 384 -12.81 -31.28 12.84
N ILE A 385 -13.06 -31.59 11.56
CA ILE A 385 -13.56 -32.92 11.16
C ILE A 385 -12.55 -34.01 11.56
N GLY A 386 -11.25 -33.77 11.34
CA GLY A 386 -10.17 -34.66 11.77
C GLY A 386 -10.12 -34.83 13.28
N LEU A 387 -10.21 -33.72 14.03
CA LEU A 387 -10.28 -33.71 15.50
C LEU A 387 -11.42 -34.58 16.02
N LYS A 388 -12.63 -34.42 15.45
CA LYS A 388 -13.81 -35.22 15.83
C LYS A 388 -13.64 -36.69 15.50
N LYS A 389 -12.94 -37.01 14.40
CA LYS A 389 -12.57 -38.38 14.06
C LYS A 389 -11.61 -38.96 15.11
N ILE A 390 -10.55 -38.24 15.49
CA ILE A 390 -9.61 -38.69 16.54
C ILE A 390 -10.35 -38.94 17.87
N GLN A 391 -11.26 -38.04 18.26
CA GLN A 391 -12.09 -38.20 19.46
C GLN A 391 -12.95 -39.47 19.42
N SER A 392 -13.40 -39.89 18.23
CA SER A 392 -14.17 -41.14 18.08
C SER A 392 -13.31 -42.41 18.15
N PHE A 393 -12.03 -42.34 17.73
CA PHE A 393 -11.10 -43.49 17.79
C PHE A 393 -10.46 -43.67 19.17
N ALA A 394 -10.28 -42.58 19.92
CA ALA A 394 -9.67 -42.59 21.25
C ALA A 394 -10.56 -41.89 22.29
N PRO A 395 -11.68 -42.50 22.72
CA PRO A 395 -12.62 -41.87 23.66
C PRO A 395 -11.99 -41.50 25.00
N SER A 396 -11.04 -42.30 25.49
CA SER A 396 -10.27 -42.07 26.72
C SER A 396 -9.50 -40.74 26.72
N HIS A 397 -9.11 -40.25 25.53
CA HIS A 397 -8.34 -39.02 25.37
C HIS A 397 -9.20 -37.84 24.89
N LYS A 398 -10.54 -37.95 24.89
CA LYS A 398 -11.43 -36.89 24.39
C LYS A 398 -11.16 -35.54 25.05
N THR A 399 -11.03 -35.51 26.38
CA THR A 399 -10.76 -34.29 27.15
C THR A 399 -9.42 -33.68 26.77
N THR A 400 -8.36 -34.50 26.69
CA THR A 400 -7.02 -34.06 26.27
C THR A 400 -7.06 -33.43 24.89
N VAL A 401 -7.75 -34.05 23.93
CA VAL A 401 -7.89 -33.52 22.56
C VAL A 401 -8.63 -32.19 22.52
N VAL A 402 -9.68 -32.01 23.33
CA VAL A 402 -10.39 -30.73 23.46
C VAL A 402 -9.48 -29.65 24.06
N VAL A 403 -8.75 -29.98 25.13
CA VAL A 403 -7.81 -29.04 25.79
C VAL A 403 -6.71 -28.61 24.81
N LEU A 404 -6.13 -29.54 24.06
CA LEU A 404 -5.13 -29.24 23.04
C LEU A 404 -5.69 -28.32 21.95
N PHE A 405 -6.92 -28.57 21.48
CA PHE A 405 -7.57 -27.70 20.50
C PHE A 405 -7.74 -26.26 21.01
N TYR A 406 -8.26 -26.08 22.22
CA TYR A 406 -8.40 -24.73 22.80
C TYR A 406 -7.05 -24.08 23.09
N THR A 407 -6.03 -24.86 23.44
CA THR A 407 -4.64 -24.38 23.59
C THR A 407 -4.13 -23.83 22.26
N VAL A 408 -4.34 -24.54 21.15
CA VAL A 408 -4.02 -24.04 19.79
C VAL A 408 -4.77 -22.75 19.50
N CYS A 409 -6.07 -22.67 19.83
CA CYS A 409 -6.83 -21.43 19.65
C CYS A 409 -6.23 -20.25 20.44
N VAL A 410 -5.81 -20.47 21.69
CA VAL A 410 -5.15 -19.43 22.51
C VAL A 410 -3.82 -19.02 21.91
N ILE A 411 -2.97 -19.97 21.50
CA ILE A 411 -1.68 -19.68 20.82
C ILE A 411 -1.92 -18.87 19.56
N PHE A 412 -2.94 -19.22 18.77
CA PHE A 412 -3.30 -18.52 17.55
C PHE A 412 -3.84 -17.10 17.82
N THR A 413 -4.65 -16.91 18.87
CA THR A 413 -5.06 -15.57 19.31
C THR A 413 -3.84 -14.73 19.71
N LEU A 414 -2.93 -15.28 20.53
CA LEU A 414 -1.73 -14.56 20.96
C LEU A 414 -0.81 -14.22 19.79
N ARG A 415 -0.63 -15.14 18.83
CA ARG A 415 0.15 -14.90 17.62
C ARG A 415 -0.47 -13.82 16.73
N SER A 416 -1.80 -13.78 16.62
CA SER A 416 -2.54 -12.72 15.89
C SER A 416 -2.32 -11.37 16.56
N ILE A 417 -2.47 -11.29 17.89
CA ILE A 417 -2.23 -10.07 18.66
C ILE A 417 -0.79 -9.58 18.47
N GLN A 418 0.19 -10.49 18.55
CA GLN A 418 1.60 -10.17 18.32
C GLN A 418 1.82 -9.60 16.90
N ARG A 419 1.32 -10.28 15.86
CA ARG A 419 1.48 -9.83 14.47
C ARG A 419 0.79 -8.48 14.24
N ASN A 420 -0.36 -8.23 14.87
CA ASN A 420 -1.04 -6.93 14.77
C ASN A 420 -0.20 -5.77 15.33
N PHE A 421 0.61 -6.00 16.39
CA PHE A 421 1.49 -4.95 16.92
C PHE A 421 2.53 -4.51 15.88
N GLU A 422 3.00 -5.44 15.04
CA GLU A 422 3.96 -5.15 13.99
C GLU A 422 3.34 -4.24 12.90
N TRP A 423 2.03 -4.31 12.68
CA TRP A 423 1.28 -3.47 11.73
C TRP A 423 0.94 -2.06 12.22
N LEU A 424 1.23 -1.69 13.48
CA LEU A 424 0.83 -0.38 14.00
C LEU A 424 1.59 0.78 13.35
N ARG A 425 2.83 0.55 12.92
CA ARG A 425 3.74 1.57 12.35
C ARG A 425 4.57 0.95 11.24
N GLU A 426 4.98 1.77 10.26
CA GLU A 426 5.82 1.31 9.15
C GLU A 426 7.17 0.76 9.63
N GLU A 427 7.78 1.41 10.62
CA GLU A 427 9.06 0.99 11.21
C GLU A 427 8.98 -0.44 11.77
N THR A 428 8.02 -0.70 12.65
CA THR A 428 7.84 -2.04 13.25
C THR A 428 7.50 -3.09 12.22
N LEU A 429 6.71 -2.73 11.19
CA LEU A 429 6.32 -3.65 10.14
C LEU A 429 7.52 -4.09 9.32
N PHE A 430 8.36 -3.15 8.88
CA PHE A 430 9.52 -3.47 8.06
C PHE A 430 10.63 -4.16 8.87
N THR A 431 10.90 -3.72 10.11
CA THR A 431 11.88 -4.39 10.96
C THR A 431 11.45 -5.83 11.31
N SER A 432 10.15 -6.07 11.55
CA SER A 432 9.65 -7.44 11.81
C SER A 432 9.90 -8.39 10.63
N ALA A 433 9.86 -7.88 9.40
CA ALA A 433 10.05 -8.67 8.19
C ALA A 433 11.48 -9.19 8.04
N LEU A 434 12.48 -8.56 8.67
CA LEU A 434 13.86 -9.08 8.67
C LEU A 434 13.96 -10.44 9.38
N ASN A 435 13.04 -10.76 10.29
CA ASN A 435 13.02 -12.07 10.96
C ASN A 435 12.52 -13.21 10.05
N VAL A 436 11.85 -12.86 8.94
CA VAL A 436 11.23 -13.82 8.02
C VAL A 436 11.97 -13.82 6.68
N CYS A 437 12.28 -12.62 6.17
CA CYS A 437 12.83 -12.37 4.85
C CYS A 437 14.08 -11.45 4.94
N PRO A 438 15.16 -11.86 5.65
CA PRO A 438 16.36 -11.03 5.84
C PRO A 438 17.14 -10.77 4.54
N LEU A 439 16.80 -11.45 3.45
CA LEU A 439 17.44 -11.29 2.13
C LEU A 439 16.58 -10.45 1.17
N ASN A 440 15.51 -9.81 1.65
CA ASN A 440 14.64 -8.98 0.83
C ASN A 440 15.20 -7.56 0.72
N ALA A 441 15.67 -7.19 -0.48
CA ALA A 441 16.20 -5.86 -0.75
C ALA A 441 15.21 -4.72 -0.49
N LYS A 442 13.91 -4.93 -0.71
CA LYS A 442 12.85 -3.94 -0.47
C LYS A 442 12.61 -3.70 1.02
N VAL A 443 12.80 -4.72 1.87
CA VAL A 443 12.75 -4.55 3.34
C VAL A 443 13.87 -3.61 3.78
N HIS A 444 15.11 -3.90 3.39
CA HIS A 444 16.27 -3.05 3.70
C HIS A 444 16.11 -1.62 3.15
N TYR A 445 15.65 -1.46 1.91
CA TYR A 445 15.35 -0.16 1.32
C TYR A 445 14.33 0.65 2.14
N ASN A 446 13.24 0.03 2.57
CA ASN A 446 12.20 0.72 3.32
C ASN A 446 12.67 1.09 4.74
N ILE A 447 13.46 0.24 5.40
CA ILE A 447 14.11 0.58 6.68
C ILE A 447 15.07 1.75 6.49
N ALA A 448 15.87 1.74 5.43
CA ALA A 448 16.80 2.83 5.11
C ALA A 448 16.08 4.16 4.88
N LYS A 449 14.94 4.12 4.19
CA LYS A 449 14.09 5.30 3.96
C LYS A 449 13.56 5.88 5.26
N ILE A 450 12.98 5.05 6.14
CA ILE A 450 12.50 5.50 7.45
C ILE A 450 13.64 6.06 8.30
N ALA A 451 14.79 5.40 8.33
CA ALA A 451 15.97 5.88 9.04
C ALA A 451 16.42 7.26 8.52
N GLY A 452 16.36 7.48 7.20
CA GLY A 452 16.62 8.78 6.58
C GLY A 452 15.63 9.85 7.01
N ASP A 453 14.33 9.53 7.02
CA ASP A 453 13.25 10.43 7.46
C ASP A 453 13.38 10.79 8.96
N GLN A 454 13.93 9.88 9.78
CA GLN A 454 14.27 10.10 11.20
C GLN A 454 15.64 10.76 11.41
N ASN A 455 16.33 11.17 10.33
CA ASN A 455 17.67 11.74 10.35
C ASN A 455 18.76 10.82 10.94
N ASN A 456 18.52 9.51 11.01
CA ASN A 456 19.51 8.50 11.36
C ASN A 456 20.29 8.07 10.11
N LYS A 457 21.20 8.94 9.68
CA LYS A 457 21.98 8.76 8.45
C LYS A 457 22.83 7.48 8.44
N THR A 458 23.40 7.10 9.59
CA THR A 458 24.27 5.91 9.70
C THR A 458 23.51 4.64 9.34
N LEU A 459 22.33 4.44 9.93
CA LEU A 459 21.48 3.29 9.63
C LEU A 459 20.95 3.35 8.19
N ALA A 460 20.54 4.53 7.72
CA ALA A 460 20.08 4.68 6.34
C ALA A 460 21.15 4.26 5.32
N LEU A 461 22.40 4.70 5.52
CA LEU A 461 23.53 4.33 4.66
C LEU A 461 23.80 2.83 4.67
N SER A 462 23.81 2.17 5.84
CA SER A 462 24.07 0.73 5.91
C SER A 462 22.97 -0.09 5.23
N GLU A 463 21.71 0.28 5.46
CA GLU A 463 20.55 -0.44 4.95
C GLU A 463 20.37 -0.23 3.43
N TYR A 464 20.61 0.98 2.90
CA TYR A 464 20.62 1.17 1.44
C TYR A 464 21.75 0.39 0.77
N LYS A 465 22.94 0.33 1.39
CA LYS A 465 24.03 -0.51 0.86
C LYS A 465 23.65 -1.99 0.87
N LYS A 466 23.00 -2.46 1.94
CA LYS A 466 22.53 -3.86 1.99
C LYS A 466 21.46 -4.15 0.95
N ALA A 467 20.52 -3.23 0.73
CA ALA A 467 19.53 -3.34 -0.33
C ALA A 467 20.18 -3.47 -1.73
N LEU A 468 21.25 -2.71 -2.00
CA LEU A 468 22.00 -2.77 -3.26
C LEU A 468 22.92 -3.99 -3.38
N GLU A 469 23.41 -4.53 -2.27
CA GLU A 469 24.12 -5.81 -2.24
C GLU A 469 23.19 -6.96 -2.66
N LEU A 470 21.96 -6.97 -2.13
CA LEU A 470 20.94 -7.98 -2.43
C LEU A 470 20.31 -7.80 -3.81
N ASN A 471 20.11 -6.55 -4.25
CA ASN A 471 19.64 -6.23 -5.60
C ASN A 471 20.48 -5.09 -6.21
N PRO A 472 21.54 -5.44 -6.98
CA PRO A 472 22.43 -4.46 -7.61
C PRO A 472 21.78 -3.56 -8.65
N ASN A 473 20.54 -3.82 -9.07
CA ASN A 473 19.79 -3.03 -10.06
C ASN A 473 18.63 -2.24 -9.42
N TYR A 474 18.59 -2.09 -8.09
CA TYR A 474 17.50 -1.37 -7.43
C TYR A 474 17.63 0.16 -7.57
N GLU A 475 17.02 0.72 -8.61
CA GLU A 475 17.26 2.11 -9.00
C GLU A 475 16.80 3.14 -7.96
N GLN A 476 15.70 2.87 -7.23
CA GLN A 476 15.22 3.76 -6.16
C GLN A 476 16.21 3.80 -4.99
N ALA A 477 16.79 2.65 -4.63
CA ALA A 477 17.80 2.56 -3.57
C ALA A 477 19.07 3.32 -3.96
N MET A 478 19.52 3.20 -5.22
CA MET A 478 20.66 3.97 -5.74
C MET A 478 20.41 5.48 -5.66
N ASN A 479 19.26 5.95 -6.13
CA ASN A 479 18.90 7.37 -6.11
C ASN A 479 18.87 7.94 -4.69
N ASN A 480 18.28 7.23 -3.74
CA ASN A 480 18.18 7.72 -2.36
C ASN A 480 19.53 7.66 -1.63
N LEU A 481 20.33 6.61 -1.86
CA LEU A 481 21.70 6.53 -1.35
C LEU A 481 22.57 7.66 -1.90
N ALA A 482 22.46 7.96 -3.20
CA ALA A 482 23.19 9.06 -3.82
C ALA A 482 22.82 10.42 -3.22
N ASN A 483 21.56 10.63 -2.81
CA ASN A 483 21.16 11.85 -2.11
C ASN A 483 21.85 12.00 -0.74
N LEU A 484 21.95 10.92 0.03
CA LEU A 484 22.70 10.94 1.31
C LEU A 484 24.19 11.21 1.09
N LEU A 485 24.80 10.56 0.10
CA LEU A 485 26.21 10.76 -0.24
C LEU A 485 26.48 12.19 -0.72
N ARG A 486 25.55 12.80 -1.46
CA ARG A 486 25.62 14.20 -1.89
C ARG A 486 25.62 15.16 -0.70
N GLU A 487 24.80 14.91 0.33
CA GLU A 487 24.79 15.71 1.56
C GLU A 487 26.14 15.62 2.29
N ASP A 488 26.79 14.46 2.26
CA ASP A 488 28.14 14.23 2.80
C ASP A 488 29.26 14.73 1.85
N ARG A 489 28.91 15.46 0.79
CA ARG A 489 29.83 15.98 -0.25
C ARG A 489 30.62 14.89 -1.00
N LYS A 490 30.18 13.63 -0.96
CA LYS A 490 30.77 12.50 -1.71
C LYS A 490 30.20 12.44 -3.13
N PHE A 491 30.44 13.50 -3.89
CA PHE A 491 29.82 13.70 -5.21
C PHE A 491 30.18 12.62 -6.24
N GLY A 492 31.42 12.10 -6.21
CA GLY A 492 31.85 11.05 -7.15
C GLY A 492 31.10 9.72 -6.97
N GLU A 493 30.90 9.27 -5.72
CA GLU A 493 30.11 8.07 -5.44
C GLU A 493 28.63 8.28 -5.79
N ALA A 494 28.09 9.47 -5.49
CA ALA A 494 26.70 9.83 -5.82
C ALA A 494 26.48 9.82 -7.35
N GLU A 495 27.39 10.39 -8.12
CA GLU A 495 27.33 10.38 -9.60
C GLU A 495 27.33 8.95 -10.14
N ALA A 496 28.24 8.10 -9.67
CA ALA A 496 28.34 6.71 -10.13
C ALA A 496 27.03 5.93 -9.91
N LEU A 497 26.43 6.09 -8.72
CA LEU A 497 25.13 5.47 -8.40
C LEU A 497 24.00 6.00 -9.27
N LEU A 498 23.94 7.32 -9.50
CA LEU A 498 22.88 7.92 -10.30
C LEU A 498 22.98 7.54 -11.78
N ARG A 499 24.20 7.48 -12.34
CA ARG A 499 24.42 6.97 -13.71
C ARG A 499 23.98 5.52 -13.83
N LYS A 500 24.36 4.65 -12.88
CA LYS A 500 23.90 3.26 -12.84
C LYS A 500 22.36 3.15 -12.73
N ALA A 501 21.73 4.00 -11.92
CA ALA A 501 20.27 4.04 -11.80
C ALA A 501 19.59 4.40 -13.14
N LEU A 502 20.22 5.28 -13.92
CA LEU A 502 19.75 5.69 -15.24
C LEU A 502 20.04 4.63 -16.33
N ASP A 503 21.10 3.84 -16.19
CA ASP A 503 21.35 2.68 -17.05
C ASP A 503 20.26 1.62 -16.87
N VAL A 504 19.84 1.38 -15.62
CA VAL A 504 18.73 0.46 -15.31
C VAL A 504 17.39 1.05 -15.76
N ARG A 505 17.16 2.33 -15.50
CA ARG A 505 15.89 3.02 -15.79
C ARG A 505 16.13 4.40 -16.44
N PRO A 506 16.23 4.46 -17.78
CA PRO A 506 16.53 5.71 -18.48
C PRO A 506 15.47 6.81 -18.32
N ASN A 507 14.21 6.45 -18.05
CA ASN A 507 13.11 7.41 -17.86
C ASN A 507 12.94 7.88 -16.41
N PHE A 508 13.90 7.62 -15.52
CA PHE A 508 13.80 7.97 -14.11
C PHE A 508 14.11 9.46 -13.85
N ALA A 509 13.07 10.30 -14.03
CA ALA A 509 13.19 11.77 -13.92
C ALA A 509 13.86 12.26 -12.61
N ALA A 510 13.62 11.59 -11.47
CA ALA A 510 14.22 12.00 -10.20
C ALA A 510 15.75 11.76 -10.17
N ALA A 511 16.22 10.65 -10.74
CA ALA A 511 17.66 10.36 -10.85
C ALA A 511 18.35 11.35 -11.81
N TRP A 512 17.72 11.71 -12.93
CA TRP A 512 18.22 12.76 -13.83
C TRP A 512 18.36 14.11 -13.10
N MET A 513 17.35 14.53 -12.34
CA MET A 513 17.44 15.78 -11.57
C MET A 513 18.55 15.72 -10.53
N ASN A 514 18.64 14.64 -9.75
CA ASN A 514 19.66 14.49 -8.72
C ASN A 514 21.07 14.41 -9.32
N LEU A 515 21.22 13.81 -10.51
CA LEU A 515 22.49 13.82 -11.26
C LEU A 515 22.85 15.24 -11.69
N GLY A 516 21.88 16.03 -12.17
CA GLY A 516 22.08 17.45 -12.48
C GLY A 516 22.58 18.25 -11.28
N ILE A 517 22.03 18.01 -10.09
CA ILE A 517 22.47 18.69 -8.84
C ILE A 517 23.92 18.28 -8.52
N VAL A 518 24.25 16.99 -8.58
CA VAL A 518 25.61 16.51 -8.31
C VAL A 518 26.61 17.11 -9.31
N LEU A 519 26.28 17.12 -10.61
CA LEU A 519 27.13 17.68 -11.66
C LEU A 519 27.30 19.20 -11.54
N THR A 520 26.27 19.93 -11.09
CA THR A 520 26.36 21.36 -10.78
C THR A 520 27.41 21.60 -9.68
N ASN A 521 27.40 20.79 -8.62
CA ASN A 521 28.40 20.88 -7.53
C ASN A 521 29.81 20.48 -7.97
N LEU A 522 29.94 19.70 -9.05
CA LEU A 522 31.20 19.35 -9.69
C LEU A 522 31.63 20.34 -10.78
N ASN A 523 30.93 21.48 -10.93
CA ASN A 523 31.14 22.50 -11.97
C ASN A 523 31.03 21.97 -13.42
N ARG A 524 30.32 20.84 -13.65
CA ARG A 524 30.05 20.27 -14.98
C ARG A 524 28.71 20.77 -15.49
N THR A 525 28.65 22.07 -15.79
CA THR A 525 27.37 22.78 -15.98
C THR A 525 26.60 22.37 -17.23
N GLU A 526 27.27 22.07 -18.34
CA GLU A 526 26.61 21.64 -19.59
C GLU A 526 25.90 20.28 -19.43
N GLU A 527 26.57 19.33 -18.78
CA GLU A 527 25.96 18.03 -18.47
C GLU A 527 24.83 18.16 -17.46
N ALA A 528 24.97 19.06 -16.47
CA ALA A 528 23.90 19.33 -15.51
C ALA A 528 22.65 19.89 -16.20
N GLU A 529 22.80 20.84 -17.12
CA GLU A 529 21.71 21.40 -17.92
C GLU A 529 21.00 20.30 -18.74
N HIS A 530 21.78 19.43 -19.39
CA HIS A 530 21.23 18.28 -20.12
C HIS A 530 20.41 17.36 -19.21
N CYS A 531 20.93 17.07 -18.01
CA CYS A 531 20.24 16.24 -17.02
C CYS A 531 18.91 16.86 -16.58
N TYR A 532 18.87 18.16 -16.26
CA TYR A 532 17.63 18.85 -15.89
C TYR A 532 16.61 18.88 -17.04
N LYS A 533 17.04 19.21 -18.27
CA LYS A 533 16.17 19.18 -19.45
C LYS A 533 15.60 17.79 -19.71
N THR A 534 16.41 16.75 -19.52
CA THR A 534 15.97 15.36 -19.66
C THR A 534 15.00 14.95 -18.55
N ALA A 535 15.24 15.36 -17.31
CA ALA A 535 14.30 15.14 -16.20
C ALA A 535 12.93 15.77 -16.48
N ILE A 536 12.91 17.00 -17.00
CA ILE A 536 11.68 17.73 -17.39
C ILE A 536 10.99 17.04 -18.57
N LYS A 537 11.75 16.52 -19.56
CA LYS A 537 11.19 15.75 -20.67
C LYS A 537 10.42 14.51 -20.18
N PHE A 538 10.95 13.80 -19.19
CA PHE A 538 10.29 12.63 -18.60
C PHE A 538 9.19 13.00 -17.59
N ARG A 539 9.26 14.17 -16.96
CA ARG A 539 8.25 14.69 -16.04
C ARG A 539 8.04 16.19 -16.28
N ASN A 540 7.06 16.53 -17.12
CA ASN A 540 6.83 17.92 -17.54
C ASN A 540 6.41 18.84 -16.37
N LYS A 541 5.62 18.35 -15.40
CA LYS A 541 5.22 19.12 -14.21
C LYS A 541 6.19 18.87 -13.05
N TYR A 542 7.40 19.43 -13.13
CA TYR A 542 8.47 19.19 -12.13
C TYR A 542 9.08 20.48 -11.56
N PRO A 543 8.36 21.17 -10.66
CA PRO A 543 8.73 22.51 -10.19
C PRO A 543 10.13 22.59 -9.55
N ASP A 544 10.52 21.59 -8.76
CA ASP A 544 11.84 21.54 -8.12
C ASP A 544 12.99 21.43 -9.15
N CYS A 545 12.74 20.76 -10.29
CA CYS A 545 13.71 20.65 -11.36
C CYS A 545 13.86 21.95 -12.14
N TYR A 546 12.75 22.64 -12.43
CA TYR A 546 12.78 23.99 -13.02
C TYR A 546 13.47 24.99 -12.09
N TYR A 547 13.24 24.91 -10.79
CA TYR A 547 13.94 25.73 -9.81
C TYR A 547 15.46 25.55 -9.85
N ASN A 548 15.92 24.29 -9.85
CA ASN A 548 17.35 23.98 -9.93
C ASN A 548 17.97 24.38 -11.28
N LEU A 549 17.21 24.24 -12.39
CA LEU A 549 17.65 24.71 -13.71
C LEU A 549 17.79 26.23 -13.75
N GLY A 550 16.86 26.98 -13.15
CA GLY A 550 16.96 28.43 -13.05
C GLY A 550 18.16 28.89 -12.22
N ASN A 551 18.47 28.17 -11.13
CA ASN A 551 19.69 28.43 -10.35
C ASN A 551 20.97 28.19 -11.19
N LEU A 552 21.02 27.11 -11.96
CA LEU A 552 22.14 26.84 -12.87
C LEU A 552 22.31 27.95 -13.90
N TYR A 553 21.23 28.45 -14.49
CA TYR A 553 21.27 29.56 -15.46
C TYR A 553 21.70 30.87 -14.82
N LEU A 554 21.26 31.15 -13.58
CA LEU A 554 21.73 32.31 -12.82
C LEU A 554 23.25 32.25 -12.61
N ASP A 555 23.78 31.09 -12.22
CA ASP A 555 25.24 30.90 -12.02
C ASP A 555 26.02 31.12 -13.33
N GLN A 556 25.41 30.82 -14.48
CA GLN A 556 25.94 31.10 -15.83
C GLN A 556 25.67 32.53 -16.33
N LYS A 557 25.04 33.39 -15.51
CA LYS A 557 24.61 34.77 -15.88
C LYS A 557 23.58 34.84 -17.02
N ARG A 558 22.85 33.75 -17.27
CA ARG A 558 21.77 33.66 -18.27
C ARG A 558 20.45 34.06 -17.61
N ASN A 559 20.30 35.36 -17.33
CA ASN A 559 19.23 35.88 -16.49
C ASN A 559 17.82 35.64 -17.05
N ASP A 560 17.61 35.81 -18.35
CA ASP A 560 16.28 35.63 -18.96
C ASP A 560 15.83 34.17 -18.85
N GLU A 561 16.72 33.21 -19.15
CA GLU A 561 16.41 31.78 -19.02
C GLU A 561 16.21 31.34 -17.56
N ALA A 562 16.89 31.99 -16.62
CA ALA A 562 16.66 31.77 -15.19
C ALA A 562 15.24 32.22 -14.77
N LEU A 563 14.79 33.38 -15.26
CA LEU A 563 13.44 33.88 -15.03
C LEU A 563 12.38 32.95 -15.64
N ASP A 564 12.57 32.52 -16.89
CA ASP A 564 11.66 31.58 -17.57
C ASP A 564 11.55 30.26 -16.81
N ALA A 565 12.69 29.73 -16.33
CA ALA A 565 12.70 28.49 -15.56
C ALA A 565 11.96 28.65 -14.21
N TRP A 566 12.22 29.72 -13.46
CA TRP A 566 11.50 29.96 -12.20
C TRP A 566 10.02 30.28 -12.40
N GLU A 567 9.64 30.94 -13.50
CA GLU A 567 8.24 31.14 -13.89
C GLU A 567 7.53 29.80 -14.07
N MET A 568 8.15 28.85 -14.77
CA MET A 568 7.61 27.49 -14.90
C MET A 568 7.52 26.77 -13.53
N ALA A 569 8.49 26.98 -12.64
CA ALA A 569 8.46 26.40 -11.30
C ALA A 569 7.24 26.88 -10.48
N VAL A 570 6.97 28.20 -10.49
CA VAL A 570 5.84 28.78 -9.76
C VAL A 570 4.50 28.55 -10.47
N LEU A 571 4.48 28.42 -11.80
CA LEU A 571 3.31 28.01 -12.57
C LEU A 571 2.82 26.63 -12.12
N TYR A 572 3.74 25.67 -11.97
CA TYR A 572 3.39 24.31 -11.54
C TYR A 572 3.22 24.15 -10.03
N ARG A 573 3.87 25.00 -9.22
CA ARG A 573 3.67 25.05 -7.78
C ARG A 573 3.68 26.52 -7.31
N PRO A 574 2.51 27.18 -7.26
CA PRO A 574 2.43 28.58 -6.83
C PRO A 574 2.91 28.83 -5.39
N SER A 575 2.94 27.78 -4.56
CA SER A 575 3.49 27.83 -3.20
C SER A 575 5.04 27.73 -3.12
N HIS A 576 5.75 27.72 -4.25
CA HIS A 576 7.21 27.56 -4.29
C HIS A 576 7.96 28.86 -3.94
N VAL A 577 7.99 29.20 -2.65
CA VAL A 577 8.56 30.47 -2.12
C VAL A 577 9.98 30.78 -2.62
N ALA A 578 10.86 29.78 -2.71
CA ALA A 578 12.24 30.01 -3.11
C ALA A 578 12.37 30.45 -4.58
N ALA A 579 11.49 29.98 -5.47
CA ALA A 579 11.50 30.36 -6.88
C ALA A 579 10.99 31.80 -7.02
N TRP A 580 9.86 32.12 -6.37
CA TRP A 580 9.36 33.50 -6.27
C TRP A 580 10.43 34.46 -5.74
N SER A 581 11.09 34.10 -4.64
CA SER A 581 12.11 34.96 -4.02
C SER A 581 13.28 35.23 -4.98
N ASN A 582 13.76 34.19 -5.67
CA ASN A 582 14.83 34.32 -6.67
C ASN A 582 14.41 35.20 -7.86
N THR A 583 13.20 35.01 -8.39
CA THR A 583 12.63 35.84 -9.46
C THR A 583 12.58 37.31 -9.06
N LEU A 584 12.04 37.63 -7.88
CA LEU A 584 11.93 39.01 -7.41
C LEU A 584 13.29 39.67 -7.21
N VAL A 585 14.25 38.95 -6.60
CA VAL A 585 15.62 39.46 -6.37
C VAL A 585 16.33 39.71 -7.70
N LEU A 586 16.20 38.82 -8.68
CA LEU A 586 16.82 38.99 -9.99
C LEU A 586 16.22 40.18 -10.74
N LEU A 587 14.89 40.30 -10.80
CA LEU A 587 14.20 41.43 -11.43
C LEU A 587 14.56 42.77 -10.76
N ASP A 588 14.66 42.79 -9.44
CA ASP A 588 15.10 43.97 -8.68
C ASP A 588 16.55 44.37 -9.03
N SER A 589 17.44 43.39 -9.20
CA SER A 589 18.82 43.64 -9.66
C SER A 589 18.88 44.17 -11.10
N MET A 590 17.95 43.74 -11.96
CA MET A 590 17.76 44.23 -13.32
C MET A 590 16.99 45.56 -13.39
N ARG A 591 16.64 46.15 -12.24
CA ARG A 591 15.87 47.40 -12.10
C ARG A 591 14.46 47.35 -12.70
N GLN A 592 13.88 46.16 -12.89
CA GLN A 592 12.50 45.98 -13.35
C GLN A 592 11.51 46.07 -12.18
N TYR A 593 11.51 47.21 -11.47
CA TYR A 593 10.79 47.37 -10.20
C TYR A 593 9.27 47.18 -10.33
N ASP A 594 8.66 47.61 -11.43
CA ASP A 594 7.21 47.46 -11.63
C ASP A 594 6.80 45.98 -11.67
N LYS A 595 7.58 45.14 -12.36
CA LYS A 595 7.36 43.69 -12.39
C LYS A 595 7.56 43.04 -11.03
N VAL A 596 8.52 43.52 -10.23
CA VAL A 596 8.73 43.01 -8.86
C VAL A 596 7.49 43.26 -8.00
N LEU A 597 6.87 44.44 -8.11
CA LEU A 597 5.67 44.76 -7.34
C LEU A 597 4.47 43.92 -7.80
N GLU A 598 4.28 43.76 -9.11
CA GLU A 598 3.20 42.96 -9.68
C GLU A 598 3.31 41.48 -9.28
N LEU A 599 4.46 40.87 -9.55
CA LEU A 599 4.71 39.46 -9.25
C LEU A 599 4.77 39.20 -7.75
N GLY A 600 5.31 40.14 -6.96
CA GLY A 600 5.39 39.98 -5.51
C GLY A 600 4.02 39.97 -4.84
N ILE A 601 3.05 40.75 -5.32
CA ILE A 601 1.66 40.68 -4.85
C ILE A 601 1.06 39.31 -5.18
N THR A 602 1.24 38.83 -6.42
CA THR A 602 0.80 37.50 -6.83
C THR A 602 1.43 36.39 -5.97
N ALA A 603 2.73 36.49 -5.69
CA ALA A 603 3.45 35.56 -4.84
C ALA A 603 2.89 35.52 -3.41
N LEU A 604 2.50 36.68 -2.84
CA LEU A 604 1.89 36.78 -1.52
C LEU A 604 0.45 36.25 -1.47
N ILE A 605 -0.33 36.34 -2.55
CA ILE A 605 -1.65 35.68 -2.63
C ILE A 605 -1.51 34.16 -2.40
N HIS A 606 -0.48 33.56 -2.99
CA HIS A 606 -0.20 32.13 -2.82
C HIS A 606 0.58 31.79 -1.54
N ASN A 607 1.35 32.73 -1.00
CA ASN A 607 2.26 32.54 0.13
C ASN A 607 2.17 33.68 1.16
N PRO A 608 1.00 33.89 1.80
CA PRO A 608 0.75 35.08 2.60
C PRO A 608 1.59 35.16 3.88
N LYS A 609 2.15 34.04 4.34
CA LYS A 609 2.99 33.96 5.55
C LYS A 609 4.49 33.90 5.25
N SER A 610 4.91 34.33 4.07
CA SER A 610 6.32 34.27 3.67
C SER A 610 7.07 35.56 4.02
N PRO A 611 7.92 35.57 5.06
CA PRO A 611 8.70 36.77 5.41
C PRO A 611 9.68 37.17 4.30
N ALA A 612 10.20 36.21 3.53
CA ALA A 612 11.11 36.47 2.43
C ALA A 612 10.48 37.29 1.30
N LEU A 613 9.19 37.04 0.98
CA LEU A 613 8.48 37.78 -0.06
C LEU A 613 8.15 39.21 0.39
N HIS A 614 7.69 39.37 1.63
CA HIS A 614 7.50 40.69 2.24
C HIS A 614 8.81 41.49 2.25
N PHE A 615 9.92 40.86 2.63
CA PHE A 615 11.24 41.48 2.64
C PHE A 615 11.69 41.94 1.23
N SER A 616 11.53 41.11 0.19
CA SER A 616 11.88 41.47 -1.19
C SER A 616 11.06 42.67 -1.68
N LEU A 617 9.74 42.67 -1.47
CA LEU A 617 8.87 43.80 -1.81
C LEU A 617 9.26 45.09 -1.05
N ALA A 618 9.56 44.97 0.25
CA ALA A 618 9.93 46.11 1.08
C ALA A 618 11.23 46.78 0.59
N ASN A 619 12.23 45.98 0.21
CA ASN A 619 13.48 46.49 -0.36
C ASN A 619 13.25 47.29 -1.64
N THR A 620 12.46 46.75 -2.57
CA THR A 620 12.13 47.41 -3.84
C THR A 620 11.32 48.68 -3.62
N LEU A 621 10.28 48.63 -2.79
CA LEU A 621 9.48 49.81 -2.41
C LEU A 621 10.33 50.92 -1.79
N GLY A 622 11.30 50.55 -0.95
CA GLY A 622 12.28 51.48 -0.39
C GLY A 622 13.20 52.10 -1.44
N LYS A 623 13.62 51.36 -2.47
CA LYS A 623 14.40 51.89 -3.61
C LYS A 623 13.61 52.94 -4.40
N ILE A 624 12.33 52.70 -4.66
CA ILE A 624 11.44 53.65 -5.36
C ILE A 624 10.81 54.72 -4.44
N GLN A 625 11.31 54.86 -3.20
CA GLN A 625 10.91 55.88 -2.23
C GLN A 625 9.44 55.82 -1.77
N ARG A 626 8.78 54.66 -1.90
CA ARG A 626 7.44 54.42 -1.32
C ARG A 626 7.57 53.96 0.14
N PHE A 627 8.09 54.85 0.98
CA PHE A 627 8.59 54.50 2.31
C PHE A 627 7.54 53.90 3.25
N GLU A 628 6.31 54.42 3.28
CA GLU A 628 5.24 53.89 4.14
C GLU A 628 4.86 52.45 3.80
N LYS A 629 4.72 52.15 2.50
CA LYS A 629 4.43 50.79 2.05
C LYS A 629 5.61 49.84 2.34
N ALA A 630 6.84 50.32 2.18
CA ALA A 630 8.03 49.57 2.53
C ALA A 630 8.10 49.27 4.05
N GLU A 631 7.79 50.24 4.91
CA GLU A 631 7.72 50.07 6.38
C GLU A 631 6.71 48.98 6.73
N SER A 632 5.50 49.01 6.15
CA SER A 632 4.48 47.97 6.37
C SER A 632 4.97 46.56 6.03
N HIS A 633 5.57 46.37 4.85
CA HIS A 633 6.08 45.05 4.46
C HIS A 633 7.28 44.59 5.31
N PHE A 634 8.19 45.48 5.71
CA PHE A 634 9.27 45.12 6.64
C PHE A 634 8.74 44.71 8.01
N LEU A 635 7.76 45.44 8.54
CA LEU A 635 7.14 45.11 9.83
C LEU A 635 6.45 43.75 9.78
N GLU A 636 5.75 43.42 8.69
CA GLU A 636 5.15 42.10 8.52
C GLU A 636 6.23 40.99 8.41
N ALA A 637 7.33 41.23 7.68
CA ALA A 637 8.45 40.28 7.62
C ALA A 637 9.08 40.02 9.01
N ILE A 638 9.21 41.07 9.83
CA ILE A 638 9.69 40.99 11.22
C ILE A 638 8.67 40.28 12.11
N ASN A 639 7.37 40.57 11.96
CA ASN A 639 6.31 39.89 12.71
C ASN A 639 6.32 38.37 12.46
N LEU A 640 6.49 37.97 11.19
CA LEU A 640 6.56 36.57 10.77
C LEU A 640 7.87 35.88 11.19
N ASN A 641 8.98 36.62 11.30
CA ASN A 641 10.27 36.09 11.77
C ASN A 641 11.08 37.16 12.54
N PRO A 642 10.83 37.30 13.85
CA PRO A 642 11.37 38.41 14.64
C PRO A 642 12.86 38.30 14.92
N ASN A 643 13.43 37.08 14.86
CA ASN A 643 14.83 36.81 15.17
C ASN A 643 15.76 36.89 13.95
N ASN A 644 15.29 37.45 12.83
CA ASN A 644 16.14 37.65 11.66
C ASN A 644 16.76 39.06 11.68
N ALA A 645 18.04 39.14 12.08
CA ALA A 645 18.79 40.40 12.17
C ALA A 645 18.79 41.20 10.86
N LEU A 646 18.75 40.53 9.70
CA LEU A 646 18.76 41.17 8.39
C LEU A 646 17.51 42.03 8.15
N TYR A 647 16.34 41.62 8.66
CA TYR A 647 15.09 42.36 8.48
C TYR A 647 15.11 43.67 9.27
N HIS A 648 15.56 43.62 10.53
CA HIS A 648 15.77 44.82 11.36
C HIS A 648 16.80 45.75 10.74
N SER A 649 17.94 45.21 10.28
CA SER A 649 18.98 46.03 9.66
C SER A 649 18.47 46.78 8.42
N ASN A 650 17.73 46.12 7.53
CA ASN A 650 17.22 46.76 6.31
C ASN A 650 16.06 47.72 6.57
N LEU A 651 15.23 47.47 7.58
CA LEU A 651 14.26 48.48 8.05
C LEU A 651 14.99 49.72 8.61
N GLY A 652 16.12 49.53 9.30
CA GLY A 652 17.01 50.63 9.69
C GLY A 652 17.54 51.42 8.49
N VAL A 653 17.98 50.74 7.42
CA VAL A 653 18.39 51.39 6.15
C VAL A 653 17.24 52.17 5.52
N LEU A 654 16.01 51.63 5.54
CA LEU A 654 14.84 52.34 5.04
C LEU A 654 14.60 53.63 5.83
N TYR A 655 14.60 53.57 7.17
CA TYR A 655 14.40 54.74 8.02
C TYR A 655 15.51 55.78 7.87
N HIS A 656 16.76 55.35 7.73
CA HIS A 656 17.88 56.25 7.47
C HIS A 656 17.65 57.00 6.15
N ARG A 657 17.27 56.30 5.08
CA ARG A 657 16.96 56.92 3.77
C ARG A 657 15.72 57.82 3.80
N TRP A 658 14.77 57.55 4.70
CA TRP A 658 13.56 58.35 4.90
C TRP A 658 13.78 59.55 5.84
N GLY A 659 14.95 59.66 6.47
CA GLY A 659 15.23 60.73 7.45
C GLY A 659 14.68 60.48 8.86
N LYS A 660 14.17 59.28 9.16
CA LYS A 660 13.70 58.89 10.50
C LYS A 660 14.87 58.36 11.35
N VAL A 661 15.76 59.26 11.75
CA VAL A 661 17.07 58.91 12.33
C VAL A 661 16.97 58.11 13.63
N ASP A 662 16.06 58.46 14.53
CA ASP A 662 15.89 57.74 15.81
C ASP A 662 15.38 56.31 15.61
N LYS A 663 14.40 56.12 14.72
CA LYS A 663 13.91 54.78 14.35
C LYS A 663 15.01 53.95 13.67
N ALA A 664 15.82 54.57 12.81
CA ALA A 664 16.93 53.89 12.16
C ALA A 664 17.96 53.38 13.18
N ARG A 665 18.33 54.22 14.15
CA ARG A 665 19.21 53.86 15.27
C ARG A 665 18.66 52.68 16.08
N GLU A 666 17.37 52.71 16.41
CA GLU A 666 16.72 51.64 17.16
C GLU A 666 16.80 50.30 16.42
N MET A 667 16.46 50.30 15.12
CA MET A 667 16.47 49.08 14.30
C MET A 667 17.87 48.52 14.09
N TYR A 668 18.89 49.37 13.90
CA TYR A 668 20.28 48.92 13.83
C TYR A 668 20.78 48.32 15.14
N LYS A 669 20.43 48.92 16.29
CA LYS A 669 20.75 48.35 17.60
C LYS A 669 20.07 46.98 17.80
N LYS A 670 18.79 46.86 17.44
CA LYS A 670 18.05 45.58 17.48
C LYS A 670 18.70 44.51 16.58
N ALA A 671 19.11 44.88 15.36
CA ALA A 671 19.81 43.96 14.46
C ALA A 671 21.13 43.45 15.08
N LEU A 672 21.94 44.33 15.66
CA LEU A 672 23.21 43.97 16.30
C LEU A 672 23.05 43.21 17.63
N GLN A 673 21.91 43.37 18.32
CA GLN A 673 21.57 42.52 19.46
C GLN A 673 21.28 41.08 19.03
N ILE A 674 20.69 40.88 17.85
CA ILE A 674 20.40 39.56 17.30
C ILE A 674 21.65 38.94 16.68
N ASP A 675 22.41 39.70 15.89
CA ASP A 675 23.68 39.28 15.29
C ASP A 675 24.76 40.39 15.44
N PRO A 676 25.65 40.27 16.44
CA PRO A 676 26.73 41.23 16.68
C PRO A 676 27.78 41.30 15.56
N HIS A 677 27.82 40.34 14.62
CA HIS A 677 28.86 40.26 13.59
C HIS A 677 28.50 41.00 12.30
N MET A 678 27.34 41.68 12.24
CA MET A 678 26.91 42.46 11.07
C MET A 678 27.70 43.77 10.90
N LYS A 679 28.92 43.67 10.35
CA LYS A 679 29.84 44.80 10.12
C LYS A 679 29.20 45.96 9.33
N THR A 680 28.37 45.66 8.33
CA THR A 680 27.69 46.68 7.51
C THR A 680 26.67 47.47 8.33
N THR A 681 25.92 46.80 9.20
CA THR A 681 24.94 47.41 10.11
C THR A 681 25.63 48.27 11.16
N GLU A 682 26.74 47.78 11.73
CA GLU A 682 27.56 48.56 12.66
C GLU A 682 28.11 49.84 12.01
N LEU A 683 28.63 49.73 10.79
CA LEU A 683 29.14 50.87 10.05
C LEU A 683 28.03 51.88 9.71
N ASN A 684 26.84 51.40 9.35
CA ASN A 684 25.68 52.26 9.11
C ASN A 684 25.22 52.97 10.39
N LEU A 685 25.26 52.30 11.54
CA LEU A 685 24.95 52.90 12.84
C LEU A 685 25.98 53.97 13.21
N ARG A 686 27.28 53.71 13.04
CA ARG A 686 28.34 54.69 13.30
C ARG A 686 28.22 55.93 12.41
N LYS A 687 27.95 55.74 11.11
CA LYS A 687 27.69 56.87 10.18
C LYS A 687 26.51 57.73 10.63
N LEU A 688 25.47 57.09 11.14
CA LEU A 688 24.26 57.77 11.61
C LEU A 688 24.47 58.53 12.92
N VAL A 689 25.39 58.06 13.79
CA VAL A 689 25.80 58.77 15.01
C VAL A 689 26.70 59.96 14.67
N ASN A 690 27.71 59.75 13.81
CA ASN A 690 28.66 60.80 13.43
C ASN A 690 28.06 61.92 12.54
N ALA A 691 26.85 61.75 12.00
CA ALA A 691 26.15 62.76 11.23
C ALA A 691 25.24 63.67 12.09
N GLN A 692 25.16 63.39 13.40
CA GLN A 692 24.42 64.19 14.39
C GLN A 692 25.34 64.99 15.33
N ASP A 693 26.64 64.71 15.32
CA ASP A 693 27.71 65.53 15.90
C ASP A 693 28.20 66.53 14.83
#